data_AF-A0A7K9C5C5-F1
#
_entry.id   AF-A0A7K9C5C5-F1
#
_cell.length_a   1.000
_cell.length_b   1.000
_cell.length_c   1.000
_cell.angle_alpha   90.00
_cell.angle_beta   90.00
_cell.angle_gamma   90.00
#
_symmetry.space_group_name_H-M   'P 1'
#
loop_
_entity.id
_entity.type
_entity.pdbx_description
1 polymer ?
#
loop_
_entity_poly.entity_id
_entity_poly.type
_entity_poly.pdbx_seq_one_letter_code
_entity_poly.pdbx_strand_id
1 'polypeptide(L)'
;APIATSDTIFELGFERTLKKQNKEQVPPTSAPEQPHRKQHAGKSTKKPSSNDASIKPGKCRTLEEALRALDLADLQKELAKSQSMFPENPSVWVKDLAGYLNYKLQAPRSDPMLSQHPHDYPYCLVNKELRNIIRSLLGKSSSVLELFFDHCVYTMLQELDKTPGESLHGYRICIQALLMDRPKIATMNLGKYLEVLRSQQNKPAKCLTVLWALGQAGLNDLHEGLKVWLGVMLPVLGIKSLSPYAVTYLDRLLMVHPNLTKGFGMIGPKDFFPLLDFAFMPNNSLPPNLQEELRQLYPRLKVLAFGAKPETTLHTYFPSFLSRATPSCPPGMKRELLTSMSQCLSLDPLSFSVWRQLYTKHLSQSSLLLNHLLESWESSSKKVRQSLQETVRSFTLTNEELAAKASSGDQDVAACDAACKELLRKMKGQGFPWARLLLILLLFGAGFLLHDIRTHGSFQASSSARLLRSTSILPVSQQAWQKVSHSCLKGYRWLEQTLPVYSSQAAAVLQPYLELLWMKSSELALYMSEQSFSLLSGIHNSLPGFIEWLQSQVPEFLLHFAECVRELLLFLVRSCLLPLLDCVATLLERGWQHCLDSCNGEVSWDCVREHLISFTYSSWICLQNTTIAVKNWALAMISGH
;
A
#
# COMPACT_ATOMS: atom_id res chain seq x y z
N ALA A 1 11.01 -52.82 -56.55
CA ALA A 1 9.93 -51.83 -56.65
C ALA A 1 9.85 -51.09 -55.33
N PRO A 2 10.09 -49.77 -55.27
CA PRO A 2 9.93 -49.02 -54.04
C PRO A 2 8.48 -48.56 -53.87
N ILE A 3 8.02 -48.63 -52.62
CA ILE A 3 6.67 -48.33 -52.15
C ILE A 3 6.46 -46.80 -52.18
N ALA A 4 5.35 -46.36 -52.76
CA ALA A 4 4.95 -44.96 -52.81
C ALA A 4 4.56 -44.46 -51.40
N THR A 5 5.17 -43.36 -50.97
CA THR A 5 4.79 -42.62 -49.77
C THR A 5 3.50 -41.85 -50.04
N SER A 6 2.48 -42.09 -49.21
CA SER A 6 1.22 -41.37 -49.23
C SER A 6 1.32 -40.03 -48.48
N ASP A 7 0.93 -38.97 -49.17
CA ASP A 7 1.00 -37.57 -48.76
C ASP A 7 0.33 -37.30 -47.40
N THR A 8 1.06 -36.61 -46.53
CA THR A 8 0.47 -35.95 -45.34
C THR A 8 0.23 -34.47 -45.65
N ILE A 9 -0.75 -33.87 -44.98
CA ILE A 9 -1.20 -32.47 -45.18
C ILE A 9 -0.05 -31.44 -45.09
N PHE A 10 1.07 -31.84 -44.49
CA PHE A 10 2.32 -31.09 -44.41
C PHE A 10 2.93 -30.71 -45.78
N GLU A 11 2.73 -31.50 -46.84
CA GLU A 11 3.41 -31.26 -48.14
C GLU A 11 2.65 -30.35 -49.12
N LEU A 12 1.33 -30.20 -48.97
CA LEU A 12 0.53 -29.36 -49.88
C LEU A 12 0.84 -27.85 -49.77
N GLY A 13 1.54 -27.42 -48.71
CA GLY A 13 1.93 -26.02 -48.50
C GLY A 13 3.30 -25.62 -49.05
N PHE A 14 4.18 -26.57 -49.40
CA PHE A 14 5.61 -26.26 -49.62
C PHE A 14 6.18 -26.63 -51.01
N GLU A 15 5.46 -27.35 -51.87
CA GLU A 15 6.05 -27.83 -53.14
C GLU A 15 6.01 -26.86 -54.34
N ARG A 16 5.45 -25.65 -54.26
CA ARG A 16 5.38 -24.73 -55.44
C ARG A 16 6.49 -23.69 -55.58
N THR A 17 7.52 -23.66 -54.73
CA THR A 17 8.50 -22.56 -54.73
C THR A 17 9.98 -22.96 -54.84
N LEU A 18 10.30 -24.04 -55.54
CA LEU A 18 11.68 -24.27 -55.98
C LEU A 18 11.76 -24.70 -57.45
N LYS A 19 11.88 -23.70 -58.33
CA LYS A 19 12.64 -23.77 -59.60
C LYS A 19 12.69 -22.37 -60.23
N LYS A 20 13.76 -21.63 -59.95
CA LYS A 20 14.45 -20.76 -60.92
C LYS A 20 15.79 -20.30 -60.33
N GLN A 21 16.86 -20.88 -60.85
CA GLN A 21 18.24 -20.50 -60.58
C GLN A 21 18.63 -19.21 -61.31
N ASN A 22 19.62 -18.55 -60.69
CA ASN A 22 20.32 -17.30 -61.01
C ASN A 22 20.82 -17.09 -62.44
N LYS A 23 20.98 -15.82 -62.82
CA LYS A 23 22.24 -15.31 -63.39
C LYS A 23 22.47 -13.82 -63.08
N GLU A 24 23.73 -13.50 -62.82
CA GLU A 24 24.31 -12.27 -62.27
C GLU A 24 24.41 -11.06 -63.24
N GLN A 25 24.82 -9.94 -62.62
CA GLN A 25 25.62 -8.78 -63.11
C GLN A 25 24.94 -7.42 -63.34
N VAL A 26 25.69 -6.37 -62.94
CA VAL A 26 25.33 -4.97 -62.64
C VAL A 26 25.88 -4.04 -63.78
N PRO A 27 25.74 -2.69 -63.74
CA PRO A 27 24.78 -1.77 -64.42
C PRO A 27 25.46 -0.97 -65.60
N PRO A 28 24.99 0.17 -66.20
CA PRO A 28 24.62 1.46 -65.55
C PRO A 28 23.55 2.40 -66.25
N THR A 29 23.17 3.47 -65.51
CA THR A 29 22.71 4.85 -65.88
C THR A 29 21.89 5.14 -67.15
N SER A 30 20.75 5.84 -67.02
CA SER A 30 20.56 7.32 -67.05
C SER A 30 19.05 7.70 -67.17
N ALA A 31 18.69 8.86 -66.60
CA ALA A 31 17.36 9.53 -66.67
C ALA A 31 17.21 10.31 -68.01
N PRO A 32 16.13 11.08 -68.33
CA PRO A 32 15.01 11.55 -67.50
C PRO A 32 13.61 11.66 -68.18
N GLU A 33 12.67 12.27 -67.42
CA GLU A 33 11.44 13.01 -67.82
C GLU A 33 10.06 12.38 -67.56
N GLN A 34 9.35 13.03 -66.63
CA GLN A 34 7.89 13.05 -66.43
C GLN A 34 7.21 14.01 -67.46
N PRO A 35 5.92 14.37 -67.38
CA PRO A 35 4.73 13.77 -66.74
C PRO A 35 3.54 13.67 -67.73
N HIS A 36 2.43 13.00 -67.37
CA HIS A 36 1.10 13.63 -67.48
C HIS A 36 -0.03 12.84 -66.79
N ARG A 37 -0.77 13.59 -65.97
CA ARG A 37 -2.10 13.30 -65.41
C ARG A 37 -3.10 12.82 -66.47
N LYS A 38 -3.99 11.90 -66.09
CA LYS A 38 -5.46 12.12 -66.14
C LYS A 38 -6.22 11.08 -65.32
N GLN A 39 -7.10 11.60 -64.46
CA GLN A 39 -8.20 10.89 -63.81
C GLN A 39 -9.24 10.50 -64.85
N HIS A 40 -9.94 9.37 -64.66
CA HIS A 40 -11.41 9.33 -64.76
C HIS A 40 -11.98 8.10 -64.05
N ALA A 41 -13.03 8.36 -63.29
CA ALA A 41 -13.89 7.40 -62.63
C ALA A 41 -14.89 6.77 -63.63
N GLY A 42 -15.28 5.52 -63.38
CA GLY A 42 -16.40 4.87 -64.06
C GLY A 42 -16.81 3.59 -63.34
N LYS A 43 -17.93 3.64 -62.61
CA LYS A 43 -18.65 2.48 -62.08
C LYS A 43 -19.39 1.77 -63.23
N SER A 44 -19.33 0.43 -63.28
CA SER A 44 -20.44 -0.38 -63.79
C SER A 44 -20.45 -1.77 -63.18
N THR A 45 -21.65 -2.33 -63.10
CA THR A 45 -22.11 -3.37 -62.19
C THR A 45 -22.31 -4.71 -62.92
N LYS A 46 -21.80 -5.80 -62.33
CA LYS A 46 -22.24 -7.23 -62.32
C LYS A 46 -22.90 -7.86 -63.58
N LYS A 47 -22.37 -9.03 -64.02
CA LYS A 47 -22.87 -10.40 -63.69
C LYS A 47 -21.96 -11.52 -64.25
N PRO A 48 -22.10 -12.79 -63.79
CA PRO A 48 -20.98 -13.71 -63.53
C PRO A 48 -20.81 -14.80 -64.60
N SER A 49 -19.60 -15.31 -64.75
CA SER A 49 -19.35 -16.63 -65.33
C SER A 49 -18.87 -17.59 -64.24
N SER A 50 -19.65 -18.65 -64.08
CA SER A 50 -19.34 -19.87 -63.33
C SER A 50 -18.12 -20.55 -63.91
N ASN A 51 -17.17 -20.94 -63.04
CA ASN A 51 -16.34 -22.12 -63.23
C ASN A 51 -15.75 -22.58 -61.88
N ASP A 52 -15.58 -23.89 -61.79
CA ASP A 52 -15.56 -24.72 -60.59
C ASP A 52 -14.67 -24.29 -59.43
N ALA A 53 -15.29 -24.34 -58.25
CA ALA A 53 -14.67 -24.09 -56.96
C ALA A 53 -13.86 -25.31 -56.50
N SER A 54 -12.53 -25.17 -56.50
CA SER A 54 -11.75 -25.74 -55.40
C SER A 54 -12.04 -24.89 -54.17
N ILE A 55 -12.66 -25.49 -53.15
CA ILE A 55 -13.09 -24.81 -51.92
C ILE A 55 -11.84 -24.36 -51.15
N LYS A 56 -11.35 -23.14 -51.43
CA LYS A 56 -10.64 -22.37 -50.42
C LYS A 56 -11.67 -22.03 -49.33
N PRO A 57 -11.42 -22.32 -48.04
CA PRO A 57 -12.32 -21.88 -46.99
C PRO A 57 -12.53 -20.36 -47.15
N GLY A 58 -13.79 -19.98 -47.32
CA GLY A 58 -14.17 -18.61 -47.62
C GLY A 58 -13.64 -17.68 -46.53
N LYS A 59 -12.96 -16.60 -46.93
CA LYS A 59 -12.50 -15.55 -46.01
C LYS A 59 -13.70 -15.09 -45.19
N CYS A 60 -13.76 -15.46 -43.92
CA CYS A 60 -14.80 -15.02 -42.99
C CYS A 60 -14.63 -13.51 -42.76
N ARG A 61 -15.72 -12.80 -42.45
CA ARG A 61 -15.64 -11.35 -42.23
C ARG A 61 -15.07 -11.01 -40.87
N THR A 62 -15.28 -11.89 -39.89
CA THR A 62 -14.72 -11.77 -38.55
C THR A 62 -14.19 -13.11 -38.03
N LEU A 63 -13.40 -13.06 -36.95
CA LEU A 63 -12.88 -14.27 -36.31
C LEU A 63 -13.99 -15.06 -35.61
N GLU A 64 -15.00 -14.38 -35.05
CA GLU A 64 -16.16 -15.00 -34.42
C GLU A 64 -16.94 -15.86 -35.41
N GLU A 65 -17.14 -15.38 -36.64
CA GLU A 65 -17.75 -16.15 -37.72
C GLU A 65 -16.92 -17.39 -38.05
N ALA A 66 -15.60 -17.23 -38.18
CA ALA A 66 -14.70 -18.33 -38.49
C ALA A 66 -14.69 -19.41 -37.39
N LEU A 67 -14.71 -18.99 -36.12
CA LEU A 67 -14.77 -19.90 -34.97
C LEU A 67 -16.12 -20.61 -34.87
N ARG A 68 -17.23 -19.97 -35.25
CA ARG A 68 -18.55 -20.61 -35.30
C ARG A 68 -18.68 -21.61 -36.44
N ALA A 69 -18.02 -21.34 -37.57
CA ALA A 69 -18.01 -22.22 -38.74
C ALA A 69 -16.98 -23.37 -38.63
N LEU A 70 -16.15 -23.37 -37.59
CA LEU A 70 -15.12 -24.38 -37.40
C LEU A 70 -15.73 -25.74 -37.06
N ASP A 71 -15.52 -26.72 -37.93
CA ASP A 71 -15.89 -28.11 -37.68
C ASP A 71 -14.91 -28.75 -36.69
N LEU A 72 -15.41 -28.98 -35.46
CA LEU A 72 -14.64 -29.58 -34.38
C LEU A 72 -14.48 -31.10 -34.54
N ALA A 73 -15.39 -31.77 -35.25
CA ALA A 73 -15.26 -33.19 -35.55
C ALA A 73 -14.18 -33.43 -36.60
N ASP A 74 -14.10 -32.57 -37.63
CA ASP A 74 -13.01 -32.55 -38.62
C ASP A 74 -11.66 -32.31 -37.93
N LEU A 75 -11.59 -31.33 -37.01
CA LEU A 75 -10.39 -31.07 -36.22
C LEU A 75 -9.96 -32.30 -35.41
N GLN A 76 -10.87 -32.93 -34.67
CA GLN A 76 -10.55 -34.12 -33.87
C GLN A 76 -10.06 -35.28 -34.75
N LYS A 77 -10.67 -35.47 -35.92
CA LYS A 77 -10.26 -36.49 -36.88
C LYS A 77 -8.84 -36.24 -37.39
N GLU A 78 -8.51 -35.01 -37.77
CA GLU A 78 -7.15 -34.66 -38.23
C GLU A 78 -6.12 -34.78 -37.11
N LEU A 79 -6.46 -34.40 -35.87
CA LEU A 79 -5.56 -34.59 -34.72
C LEU A 79 -5.34 -36.08 -34.41
N ALA A 80 -6.40 -36.90 -34.45
CA ALA A 80 -6.30 -38.35 -34.26
C ALA A 80 -5.44 -38.99 -35.35
N LYS A 81 -5.59 -38.54 -36.61
CA LYS A 81 -4.75 -38.97 -37.73
C LYS A 81 -3.28 -38.61 -37.47
N SER A 82 -2.98 -37.37 -37.09
CA SER A 82 -1.62 -36.92 -36.73
C SER A 82 -1.02 -37.76 -35.60
N GLN A 83 -1.79 -38.04 -34.55
CA GLN A 83 -1.38 -38.90 -33.43
C GLN A 83 -1.11 -40.34 -33.85
N SER A 84 -1.93 -40.91 -34.73
CA SER A 84 -1.75 -42.27 -35.23
C SER A 84 -0.55 -42.42 -36.16
N MET A 85 -0.25 -41.41 -36.98
CA MET A 85 0.88 -41.43 -37.92
C MET A 85 2.20 -41.12 -37.20
N PHE A 86 2.16 -40.33 -36.13
CA PHE A 86 3.36 -39.88 -35.40
C PHE A 86 3.24 -40.07 -33.88
N PRO A 87 3.06 -41.31 -33.37
CA PRO A 87 2.77 -41.56 -31.94
C PRO A 87 3.88 -41.13 -30.97
N GLU A 88 5.13 -41.10 -31.41
CA GLU A 88 6.29 -40.72 -30.59
C GLU A 88 6.75 -39.28 -30.81
N ASN A 89 6.01 -38.49 -31.60
CA ASN A 89 6.41 -37.14 -31.95
C ASN A 89 5.34 -36.10 -31.59
N PRO A 90 5.19 -35.77 -30.28
CA PRO A 90 4.20 -34.82 -29.80
C PRO A 90 4.37 -33.39 -30.37
N SER A 91 5.55 -33.08 -30.95
CA SER A 91 5.80 -31.80 -31.63
C SER A 91 4.94 -31.65 -32.88
N VAL A 92 4.72 -32.73 -33.63
CA VAL A 92 3.91 -32.72 -34.85
C VAL A 92 2.46 -32.42 -34.49
N TRP A 93 1.91 -33.04 -33.44
CA TRP A 93 0.49 -32.87 -33.09
C TRP A 93 0.12 -31.43 -32.76
N VAL A 94 0.96 -30.76 -31.97
CA VAL A 94 0.71 -29.37 -31.56
C VAL A 94 0.91 -28.38 -32.72
N LYS A 95 1.86 -28.68 -33.62
CA LYS A 95 2.06 -27.89 -34.85
C LYS A 95 0.90 -28.06 -35.82
N ASP A 96 0.41 -29.29 -36.01
CA ASP A 96 -0.78 -29.57 -36.83
C ASP A 96 -2.02 -28.89 -36.26
N LEU A 97 -2.19 -28.88 -34.93
CA LEU A 97 -3.25 -28.10 -34.28
C LEU A 97 -3.15 -26.61 -34.64
N ALA A 98 -1.98 -25.99 -34.44
CA ALA A 98 -1.80 -24.58 -34.72
C ALA A 98 -1.99 -24.25 -36.20
N GLY A 99 -1.44 -25.07 -37.10
CA GLY A 99 -1.55 -24.94 -38.54
C GLY A 99 -2.98 -25.11 -39.03
N TYR A 100 -3.70 -26.12 -38.56
CA TYR A 100 -5.11 -26.35 -38.89
C TYR A 100 -5.98 -25.18 -38.43
N LEU A 101 -5.82 -24.74 -37.18
CA LEU A 101 -6.56 -23.58 -36.67
C LEU A 101 -6.25 -22.33 -37.50
N ASN A 102 -4.98 -22.09 -37.84
CA ASN A 102 -4.61 -20.93 -38.64
C ASN A 102 -5.20 -20.98 -40.06
N TYR A 103 -5.18 -22.18 -40.67
CA TYR A 103 -5.73 -22.43 -41.99
C TYR A 103 -7.25 -22.25 -42.05
N LYS A 104 -8.00 -22.72 -41.04
CA LYS A 104 -9.46 -22.61 -40.99
C LYS A 104 -9.92 -21.23 -40.50
N LEU A 105 -9.16 -20.57 -39.62
CA LEU A 105 -9.50 -19.26 -39.03
C LEU A 105 -8.97 -18.10 -39.89
N GLN A 106 -9.38 -18.07 -41.16
CA GLN A 106 -9.03 -17.00 -42.09
C GLN A 106 -10.01 -15.83 -41.96
N ALA A 107 -9.61 -14.83 -41.17
CA ALA A 107 -10.32 -13.58 -40.97
C ALA A 107 -9.40 -12.38 -41.31
N PRO A 108 -9.92 -11.14 -41.39
CA PRO A 108 -9.11 -9.97 -41.69
C PRO A 108 -7.94 -9.81 -40.71
N ARG A 109 -6.80 -9.35 -41.22
CA ARG A 109 -5.61 -9.11 -40.39
C ARG A 109 -5.93 -8.11 -39.28
N SER A 110 -5.77 -8.55 -38.03
CA SER A 110 -5.81 -7.66 -36.88
C SER A 110 -4.49 -6.92 -36.70
N ASP A 111 -4.52 -5.81 -35.97
CA ASP A 111 -3.31 -5.14 -35.51
C ASP A 111 -2.46 -6.09 -34.65
N PRO A 112 -1.12 -5.99 -34.66
CA PRO A 112 -0.24 -6.88 -33.89
C PRO A 112 -0.61 -6.96 -32.40
N MET A 113 -1.14 -5.85 -31.90
CA MET A 113 -1.44 -5.53 -30.51
C MET A 113 -2.84 -5.94 -30.06
N LEU A 114 -3.76 -6.15 -31.00
CA LEU A 114 -5.18 -6.39 -30.72
C LEU A 114 -5.78 -5.31 -29.83
N SER A 115 -5.34 -4.06 -30.02
CA SER A 115 -5.62 -2.93 -29.12
C SER A 115 -7.11 -2.58 -29.02
N GLN A 116 -7.89 -2.94 -30.04
CA GLN A 116 -9.34 -2.73 -30.09
C GLN A 116 -10.14 -3.85 -29.42
N HIS A 117 -9.49 -4.89 -28.91
CA HIS A 117 -10.13 -6.07 -28.35
C HIS A 117 -9.91 -6.21 -26.84
N PRO A 118 -10.76 -7.01 -26.16
CA PRO A 118 -10.52 -7.44 -24.79
C PRO A 118 -9.16 -8.11 -24.60
N HIS A 119 -8.68 -8.11 -23.36
CA HIS A 119 -7.31 -8.51 -23.04
C HIS A 119 -7.01 -9.99 -23.23
N ASP A 120 -8.06 -10.81 -23.17
CA ASP A 120 -8.06 -12.26 -23.35
C ASP A 120 -8.43 -12.68 -24.79
N TYR A 121 -8.58 -11.72 -25.72
CA TYR A 121 -8.77 -12.00 -27.15
C TYR A 121 -7.46 -12.47 -27.81
N PRO A 122 -7.52 -13.41 -28.80
CA PRO A 122 -8.71 -14.07 -29.34
C PRO A 122 -9.22 -15.26 -28.52
N TYR A 123 -8.47 -15.74 -27.52
CA TYR A 123 -8.81 -16.96 -26.83
C TYR A 123 -10.16 -16.90 -26.11
N CYS A 124 -10.65 -15.73 -25.70
CA CYS A 124 -11.98 -15.53 -25.12
C CYS A 124 -13.14 -15.99 -26.01
N LEU A 125 -12.98 -15.93 -27.33
CA LEU A 125 -13.99 -16.37 -28.31
C LEU A 125 -14.08 -17.89 -28.46
N VAL A 126 -13.07 -18.61 -28.00
CA VAL A 126 -13.00 -20.08 -28.14
C VAL A 126 -14.05 -20.72 -27.23
N ASN A 127 -14.91 -21.55 -27.82
CA ASN A 127 -15.94 -22.27 -27.08
C ASN A 127 -15.35 -23.35 -26.15
N LYS A 128 -16.15 -23.85 -25.20
CA LYS A 128 -15.69 -24.81 -24.18
C LYS A 128 -15.14 -26.10 -24.79
N GLU A 129 -15.76 -26.60 -25.86
CA GLU A 129 -15.35 -27.84 -26.51
C GLU A 129 -13.96 -27.71 -27.16
N LEU A 130 -13.72 -26.66 -27.93
CA LEU A 130 -12.42 -26.40 -28.54
C LEU A 130 -11.34 -26.16 -27.47
N ARG A 131 -11.65 -25.44 -26.37
CA ARG A 131 -10.73 -25.30 -25.24
C ARG A 131 -10.31 -26.66 -24.67
N ASN A 132 -11.26 -27.58 -24.53
CA ASN A 132 -10.97 -28.92 -24.00
C ASN A 132 -10.09 -29.73 -24.97
N ILE A 133 -10.34 -29.65 -26.28
CA ILE A 133 -9.49 -30.30 -27.30
C ILE A 133 -8.06 -29.76 -27.20
N ILE A 134 -7.89 -28.43 -27.22
CA ILE A 134 -6.57 -27.78 -27.14
C ILE A 134 -5.87 -28.17 -25.84
N ARG A 135 -6.54 -28.03 -24.68
CA ARG A 135 -5.96 -28.36 -23.38
C ARG A 135 -5.55 -29.84 -23.29
N SER A 136 -6.40 -30.75 -23.78
CA SER A 136 -6.09 -32.18 -23.77
C SER A 136 -4.85 -32.48 -24.60
N LEU A 137 -4.70 -31.84 -25.77
CA LEU A 137 -3.54 -32.06 -26.62
C LEU A 137 -2.26 -31.49 -25.99
N LEU A 138 -2.32 -30.25 -25.49
CA LEU A 138 -1.19 -29.61 -24.80
C LEU A 138 -0.73 -30.41 -23.58
N GLY A 139 -1.67 -31.00 -22.82
CA GLY A 139 -1.36 -31.88 -21.70
C GLY A 139 -0.54 -33.11 -22.11
N LYS A 140 -0.93 -33.76 -23.21
CA LYS A 140 -0.22 -34.92 -23.78
C LYS A 140 1.15 -34.57 -24.38
N SER A 141 1.34 -33.31 -24.81
CA SER A 141 2.56 -32.83 -25.46
C SER A 141 3.49 -32.05 -24.52
N SER A 142 3.43 -32.31 -23.21
CA SER A 142 4.12 -31.53 -22.17
C SER A 142 5.63 -31.30 -22.40
N SER A 143 6.34 -32.27 -22.97
CA SER A 143 7.79 -32.24 -23.19
C SER A 143 8.25 -31.31 -24.31
N VAL A 144 7.37 -30.91 -25.22
CA VAL A 144 7.71 -30.13 -26.42
C VAL A 144 7.15 -28.71 -26.41
N LEU A 145 6.46 -28.31 -25.33
CA LEU A 145 5.69 -27.07 -25.30
C LEU A 145 6.55 -25.80 -25.41
N GLU A 146 7.79 -25.83 -24.92
CA GLU A 146 8.73 -24.71 -25.09
C GLU A 146 9.08 -24.50 -26.57
N LEU A 147 9.48 -25.57 -27.26
CA LEU A 147 9.77 -25.54 -28.69
C LEU A 147 8.53 -25.19 -29.52
N PHE A 148 7.34 -25.60 -29.06
CA PHE A 148 6.08 -25.25 -29.70
C PHE A 148 5.74 -23.76 -29.54
N PHE A 149 5.98 -23.17 -28.37
CA PHE A 149 5.82 -21.74 -28.16
C PHE A 149 6.74 -20.95 -29.11
N ASP A 150 8.02 -21.32 -29.15
CA ASP A 150 8.99 -20.77 -30.10
C ASP A 150 8.51 -20.87 -31.54
N HIS A 151 8.05 -22.06 -31.95
CA HIS A 151 7.53 -22.30 -33.28
C HIS A 151 6.38 -21.34 -33.60
N CYS A 152 5.39 -21.21 -32.73
CA CYS A 152 4.28 -20.28 -32.94
C CYS A 152 4.76 -18.84 -33.12
N VAL A 153 5.69 -18.37 -32.27
CA VAL A 153 6.24 -17.01 -32.37
C VAL A 153 6.99 -16.82 -33.68
N TYR A 154 7.96 -17.67 -34.00
CA TYR A 154 8.77 -17.50 -35.21
C TYR A 154 7.96 -17.66 -36.49
N THR A 155 6.99 -18.57 -36.52
CA THR A 155 6.10 -18.71 -37.68
C THR A 155 5.25 -17.47 -37.87
N MET A 156 4.69 -16.87 -36.81
CA MET A 156 4.02 -15.57 -36.94
C MET A 156 4.96 -14.48 -37.50
N LEU A 157 6.22 -14.45 -37.08
CA LEU A 157 7.20 -13.48 -37.59
C LEU A 157 7.56 -13.71 -39.07
N GLN A 158 7.55 -14.96 -39.55
CA GLN A 158 7.76 -15.30 -40.95
C GLN A 158 6.55 -14.92 -41.81
N GLU A 159 5.33 -15.20 -41.34
CA GLU A 159 4.09 -14.82 -42.03
C GLU A 159 3.94 -13.30 -42.20
N LEU A 160 4.48 -12.51 -41.26
CA LEU A 160 4.51 -11.06 -41.36
C LEU A 160 5.39 -10.52 -42.50
N ASP A 161 6.37 -11.27 -43.00
CA ASP A 161 7.16 -10.87 -44.17
C ASP A 161 6.44 -11.16 -45.50
N LYS A 162 5.42 -12.04 -45.50
CA LYS A 162 4.70 -12.43 -46.72
C LYS A 162 3.68 -11.36 -47.13
N THR A 163 3.54 -11.16 -48.45
CA THR A 163 2.58 -10.22 -49.07
C THR A 163 1.77 -10.90 -50.18
N PRO A 164 0.45 -11.15 -49.99
CA PRO A 164 -0.29 -11.07 -48.72
C PRO A 164 -0.04 -12.31 -47.86
N GLY A 165 0.49 -12.14 -46.66
CA GLY A 165 0.63 -13.23 -45.68
C GLY A 165 -0.70 -13.58 -45.01
N GLU A 166 -0.73 -14.73 -44.36
CA GLU A 166 -1.93 -15.34 -43.83
C GLU A 166 -2.46 -14.67 -42.55
N SER A 167 -3.63 -15.13 -42.09
CA SER A 167 -4.10 -14.93 -40.72
C SER A 167 -3.08 -15.45 -39.71
N LEU A 168 -3.10 -14.92 -38.48
CA LEU A 168 -2.25 -15.38 -37.37
C LEU A 168 -3.08 -15.96 -36.20
N HIS A 169 -4.39 -16.11 -36.38
CA HIS A 169 -5.31 -16.40 -35.27
C HIS A 169 -5.08 -17.76 -34.62
N GLY A 170 -4.72 -18.79 -35.41
CA GLY A 170 -4.45 -20.12 -34.87
C GLY A 170 -3.27 -20.11 -33.90
N TYR A 171 -2.15 -19.49 -34.30
CA TYR A 171 -0.97 -19.35 -33.46
C TYR A 171 -1.24 -18.52 -32.20
N ARG A 172 -2.01 -17.42 -32.31
CA ARG A 172 -2.39 -16.59 -31.17
C ARG A 172 -3.24 -17.35 -30.14
N ILE A 173 -4.23 -18.12 -30.61
CA ILE A 173 -5.07 -18.98 -29.77
C ILE A 173 -4.21 -20.02 -29.04
N CYS A 174 -3.30 -20.68 -29.76
CA CYS A 174 -2.40 -21.68 -29.17
C CYS A 174 -1.46 -21.08 -28.12
N ILE A 175 -0.88 -19.91 -28.38
CA ILE A 175 -0.01 -19.19 -27.42
C ILE A 175 -0.78 -18.84 -26.15
N GLN A 176 -1.99 -18.27 -26.28
CA GLN A 176 -2.81 -17.93 -25.12
C GLN A 176 -3.22 -19.17 -24.34
N ALA A 177 -3.72 -20.21 -25.02
CA ALA A 177 -4.10 -21.47 -24.38
C ALA A 177 -2.92 -22.10 -23.61
N LEU A 178 -1.72 -22.05 -24.19
CA LEU A 178 -0.51 -22.57 -23.57
C LEU A 178 -0.12 -21.79 -22.31
N LEU A 179 -0.04 -20.46 -22.40
CA LEU A 179 0.46 -19.63 -21.33
C LEU A 179 -0.57 -19.39 -20.20
N MET A 180 -1.85 -19.63 -20.46
CA MET A 180 -2.89 -19.65 -19.43
C MET A 180 -2.65 -20.75 -18.39
N ASP A 181 -2.14 -21.91 -18.81
CA ASP A 181 -1.86 -23.06 -17.92
C ASP A 181 -0.38 -23.14 -17.54
N ARG A 182 0.55 -22.67 -18.41
CA ARG A 182 2.01 -22.75 -18.19
C ARG A 182 2.75 -21.44 -18.53
N PRO A 183 2.54 -20.36 -17.75
CA PRO A 183 3.08 -19.03 -18.06
C PRO A 183 4.63 -18.98 -18.08
N LYS A 184 5.29 -19.83 -17.28
CA LYS A 184 6.77 -19.91 -17.20
C LYS A 184 7.45 -20.19 -18.54
N ILE A 185 6.77 -20.84 -19.49
CA ILE A 185 7.36 -21.15 -20.80
C ILE A 185 7.83 -19.87 -21.51
N ALA A 186 7.09 -18.77 -21.38
CA ALA A 186 7.47 -17.50 -22.00
C ALA A 186 8.70 -16.85 -21.37
N THR A 187 9.00 -17.15 -20.10
CA THR A 187 10.05 -16.49 -19.32
C THR A 187 11.32 -17.30 -19.16
N MET A 188 11.33 -18.57 -19.59
CA MET A 188 12.52 -19.44 -19.53
C MET A 188 13.70 -18.88 -20.32
N ASN A 189 13.45 -18.20 -21.44
CA ASN A 189 14.51 -17.69 -22.32
C ASN A 189 14.21 -16.27 -22.84
N LEU A 190 14.03 -15.31 -21.93
CA LEU A 190 13.79 -13.90 -22.31
C LEU A 190 14.96 -13.29 -23.11
N GLY A 191 16.20 -13.73 -22.85
CA GLY A 191 17.39 -13.25 -23.56
C GLY A 191 17.32 -13.47 -25.07
N LYS A 192 16.88 -14.66 -25.50
CA LYS A 192 16.66 -14.99 -26.91
C LYS A 192 15.68 -14.01 -27.58
N TYR A 193 14.56 -13.69 -26.93
CA TYR A 193 13.57 -12.77 -27.51
C TYR A 193 14.02 -11.31 -27.50
N LEU A 194 14.84 -10.89 -26.52
CA LEU A 194 15.50 -9.59 -26.54
C LEU A 194 16.41 -9.44 -27.76
N GLU A 195 17.17 -10.48 -28.12
CA GLU A 195 17.99 -10.47 -29.33
C GLU A 195 17.14 -10.35 -30.60
N VAL A 196 16.02 -11.07 -30.66
CA VAL A 196 15.04 -10.92 -31.75
C VAL A 196 14.55 -9.47 -31.83
N LEU A 197 14.15 -8.85 -30.72
CA LEU A 197 13.70 -7.45 -30.69
C LEU A 197 14.77 -6.48 -31.18
N ARG A 198 16.03 -6.68 -30.76
CA ARG A 198 17.16 -5.87 -31.24
C ARG A 198 17.38 -6.02 -32.75
N SER A 199 17.34 -7.26 -33.26
CA SER A 199 17.53 -7.52 -34.70
C SER A 199 16.37 -6.99 -35.58
N GLN A 200 15.16 -6.92 -35.03
CA GLN A 200 13.94 -6.51 -35.75
C GLN A 200 13.49 -5.08 -35.40
N GLN A 201 14.32 -4.25 -34.76
CA GLN A 201 13.93 -2.93 -34.26
C GLN A 201 13.29 -2.02 -35.33
N ASN A 202 13.73 -2.15 -36.59
CA ASN A 202 13.21 -1.41 -37.75
C ASN A 202 11.86 -1.93 -38.28
N LYS A 203 11.33 -3.02 -37.72
CA LYS A 203 10.06 -3.65 -38.12
C LYS A 203 9.10 -3.69 -36.92
N PRO A 204 8.41 -2.57 -36.59
CA PRO A 204 7.56 -2.47 -35.39
C PRO A 204 6.53 -3.59 -35.26
N ALA A 205 5.87 -3.99 -36.36
CA ALA A 205 4.85 -5.05 -36.31
C ALA A 205 5.39 -6.39 -35.80
N LYS A 206 6.64 -6.74 -36.14
CA LYS A 206 7.30 -7.95 -35.63
C LYS A 206 7.62 -7.83 -34.16
N CYS A 207 8.21 -6.70 -33.74
CA CYS A 207 8.51 -6.45 -32.35
C CYS A 207 7.25 -6.50 -31.47
N LEU A 208 6.18 -5.82 -31.88
CA LEU A 208 4.89 -5.84 -31.17
C LEU A 208 4.29 -7.24 -31.09
N THR A 209 4.49 -8.08 -32.12
CA THR A 209 4.04 -9.49 -32.09
C THR A 209 4.82 -10.32 -31.05
N VAL A 210 6.14 -10.11 -30.93
CA VAL A 210 6.95 -10.75 -29.88
C VAL A 210 6.52 -10.27 -28.50
N LEU A 211 6.39 -8.95 -28.31
CA LEU A 211 5.95 -8.39 -27.03
C LEU A 211 4.55 -8.91 -26.64
N TRP A 212 3.63 -9.00 -27.61
CA TRP A 212 2.30 -9.57 -27.40
C TRP A 212 2.35 -11.04 -26.98
N ALA A 213 3.16 -11.86 -27.66
CA ALA A 213 3.26 -13.28 -27.35
C ALA A 213 3.80 -13.53 -25.94
N LEU A 214 4.86 -12.82 -25.56
CA LEU A 214 5.45 -12.93 -24.22
C LEU A 214 4.53 -12.37 -23.14
N GLY A 215 3.85 -11.25 -23.42
CA GLY A 215 2.93 -10.62 -22.48
C GLY A 215 1.78 -11.55 -22.03
N GLN A 216 1.42 -12.58 -22.80
CA GLN A 216 0.38 -13.51 -22.38
C GLN A 216 0.70 -14.25 -21.07
N ALA A 217 1.98 -14.35 -20.67
CA ALA A 217 2.38 -14.91 -19.39
C ALA A 217 1.80 -14.15 -18.18
N GLY A 218 1.55 -12.85 -18.33
CA GLY A 218 1.00 -11.99 -17.28
C GLY A 218 -0.50 -12.09 -17.07
N LEU A 219 -1.24 -12.81 -17.93
CA LEU A 219 -2.71 -12.86 -17.83
C LEU A 219 -3.18 -13.46 -16.51
N ASN A 220 -2.62 -14.60 -16.10
CA ASN A 220 -2.99 -15.30 -14.86
C ASN A 220 -1.88 -15.30 -13.79
N ASP A 221 -0.69 -14.81 -14.12
CA ASP A 221 0.47 -14.86 -13.23
C ASP A 221 1.21 -13.52 -13.20
N LEU A 222 1.01 -12.76 -12.11
CA LEU A 222 1.68 -11.48 -11.89
C LEU A 222 3.21 -11.61 -11.93
N HIS A 223 3.76 -12.69 -11.36
CA HIS A 223 5.20 -12.86 -11.22
C HIS A 223 5.86 -13.07 -12.59
N GLU A 224 5.30 -13.95 -13.42
CA GLU A 224 5.79 -14.16 -14.79
C GLU A 224 5.51 -12.93 -15.67
N GLY A 225 4.38 -12.25 -15.48
CA GLY A 225 4.08 -10.98 -16.15
C GLY A 225 5.09 -9.87 -15.85
N LEU A 226 5.51 -9.73 -14.59
CA LEU A 226 6.54 -8.78 -14.16
C LEU A 226 7.91 -9.14 -14.71
N LYS A 227 8.28 -10.42 -14.75
CA LYS A 227 9.53 -10.86 -15.39
C LYS A 227 9.58 -10.47 -16.87
N VAL A 228 8.50 -10.70 -17.62
CA VAL A 228 8.42 -10.26 -19.02
C VAL A 228 8.56 -8.75 -19.11
N TRP A 229 7.87 -8.00 -18.25
CA TRP A 229 7.92 -6.55 -18.32
C TRP A 229 9.31 -6.00 -18.01
N LEU A 230 9.92 -6.40 -16.90
CA LEU A 230 11.25 -5.99 -16.48
C LEU A 230 12.34 -6.46 -17.47
N GLY A 231 12.26 -7.71 -17.91
CA GLY A 231 13.26 -8.32 -18.77
C GLY A 231 13.17 -7.90 -20.23
N VAL A 232 11.99 -7.55 -20.74
CA VAL A 232 11.77 -7.35 -22.19
C VAL A 232 11.16 -6.00 -22.52
N MET A 233 10.16 -5.54 -21.77
CA MET A 233 9.42 -4.31 -22.10
C MET A 233 10.09 -3.04 -21.57
N LEU A 234 10.70 -3.09 -20.38
CA LEU A 234 11.45 -1.97 -19.81
C LEU A 234 12.64 -1.55 -20.69
N PRO A 235 13.48 -2.47 -21.22
CA PRO A 235 14.57 -2.10 -22.14
C PRO A 235 14.12 -1.38 -23.42
N VAL A 236 12.88 -1.62 -23.88
CA VAL A 236 12.34 -1.00 -25.09
C VAL A 236 11.46 0.23 -24.82
N LEU A 237 11.35 0.66 -23.56
CA LEU A 237 10.51 1.78 -23.16
C LEU A 237 10.91 3.11 -23.81
N GLY A 238 12.19 3.25 -24.21
CA GLY A 238 12.69 4.39 -24.96
C GLY A 238 12.43 4.35 -26.48
N ILE A 239 11.85 3.27 -27.01
CA ILE A 239 11.59 3.10 -28.44
C ILE A 239 10.14 3.54 -28.71
N LYS A 240 9.95 4.70 -29.37
CA LYS A 240 8.64 5.33 -29.59
C LYS A 240 7.58 4.41 -30.21
N SER A 241 7.96 3.48 -31.08
CA SER A 241 7.04 2.55 -31.74
C SER A 241 6.60 1.39 -30.84
N LEU A 242 7.29 1.13 -29.73
CA LEU A 242 7.05 0.01 -28.81
C LEU A 242 6.60 0.45 -27.42
N SER A 243 7.01 1.65 -27.00
CA SER A 243 6.70 2.19 -25.67
C SER A 243 5.21 2.28 -25.33
N PRO A 244 4.27 2.58 -26.27
CA PRO A 244 2.85 2.55 -25.94
C PRO A 244 2.39 1.16 -25.46
N TYR A 245 2.91 0.09 -26.07
CA TYR A 245 2.57 -1.27 -25.64
C TYR A 245 3.12 -1.59 -24.26
N ALA A 246 4.38 -1.24 -24.01
CA ALA A 246 5.05 -1.53 -22.74
C ALA A 246 4.33 -0.88 -21.55
N VAL A 247 3.84 0.35 -21.70
CA VAL A 247 3.07 1.07 -20.66
C VAL A 247 1.66 0.48 -20.52
N THR A 248 0.94 0.29 -21.64
CA THR A 248 -0.42 -0.28 -21.62
C THR A 248 -0.43 -1.69 -21.03
N TYR A 249 0.59 -2.50 -21.33
CA TYR A 249 0.74 -3.83 -20.76
C TYR A 249 0.93 -3.78 -19.24
N LEU A 250 1.77 -2.87 -18.74
CA LEU A 250 1.98 -2.73 -17.30
C LEU A 250 0.70 -2.32 -16.58
N ASP A 251 0.00 -1.31 -17.11
CA ASP A 251 -1.27 -0.86 -16.55
C ASP A 251 -2.25 -2.03 -16.43
N ARG A 252 -2.43 -2.76 -17.53
CA ARG A 252 -3.25 -3.97 -17.58
C ARG A 252 -2.82 -5.04 -16.59
N LEU A 253 -1.52 -5.34 -16.52
CA LEU A 253 -0.98 -6.35 -15.61
C LEU A 253 -1.32 -6.00 -14.17
N LEU A 254 -1.12 -4.74 -13.79
CA LEU A 254 -1.44 -4.26 -12.46
C LEU A 254 -2.96 -4.24 -12.22
N MET A 255 -3.78 -3.90 -13.22
CA MET A 255 -5.24 -3.91 -13.11
C MET A 255 -5.80 -5.32 -12.89
N VAL A 256 -5.33 -6.32 -13.65
CA VAL A 256 -5.77 -7.72 -13.53
C VAL A 256 -5.30 -8.34 -12.21
N HIS A 257 -4.15 -7.90 -11.67
CA HIS A 257 -3.59 -8.38 -10.42
C HIS A 257 -3.62 -7.29 -9.33
N PRO A 258 -4.77 -7.05 -8.67
CA PRO A 258 -4.86 -6.06 -7.60
C PRO A 258 -4.01 -6.42 -6.39
N ASN A 259 -3.87 -7.72 -6.10
CA ASN A 259 -3.01 -8.21 -5.03
C ASN A 259 -1.55 -8.35 -5.51
N LEU A 260 -0.72 -7.39 -5.10
CA LEU A 260 0.67 -7.27 -5.52
C LEU A 260 1.65 -8.20 -4.78
N THR A 261 1.19 -8.93 -3.76
CA THR A 261 2.08 -9.74 -2.90
C THR A 261 2.91 -10.77 -3.67
N LYS A 262 2.33 -11.36 -4.73
CA LYS A 262 3.03 -12.32 -5.60
C LYS A 262 4.18 -11.72 -6.41
N GLY A 263 4.23 -10.39 -6.54
CA GLY A 263 5.30 -9.67 -7.22
C GLY A 263 6.37 -9.10 -6.28
N PHE A 264 6.24 -9.29 -4.96
CA PHE A 264 7.21 -8.74 -4.00
C PHE A 264 8.60 -9.38 -4.17
N GLY A 265 9.63 -8.53 -4.12
CA GLY A 265 11.03 -8.94 -4.33
C GLY A 265 11.44 -9.04 -5.81
N MET A 266 10.52 -8.81 -6.76
CA MET A 266 10.83 -8.81 -8.19
C MET A 266 11.49 -7.52 -8.67
N ILE A 267 11.11 -6.37 -8.09
CA ILE A 267 11.63 -5.07 -8.50
C ILE A 267 12.72 -4.64 -7.50
N GLY A 268 13.97 -4.94 -7.82
CA GLY A 268 15.11 -4.49 -7.03
C GLY A 268 15.45 -3.02 -7.28
N PRO A 269 16.40 -2.42 -6.51
CA PRO A 269 16.88 -1.07 -6.77
C PRO A 269 17.34 -0.85 -8.22
N LYS A 270 18.03 -1.84 -8.80
CA LYS A 270 18.57 -1.77 -10.18
C LYS A 270 17.48 -1.52 -11.22
N ASP A 271 16.30 -2.10 -11.04
CA ASP A 271 15.19 -1.96 -11.97
C ASP A 271 14.28 -0.79 -11.57
N PHE A 272 14.12 -0.53 -10.28
CA PHE A 272 13.25 0.51 -9.75
C PHE A 272 13.69 1.93 -10.16
N PHE A 273 14.98 2.24 -10.07
CA PHE A 273 15.45 3.60 -10.33
C PHE A 273 15.35 4.04 -11.80
N PRO A 274 15.63 3.20 -12.81
CA PRO A 274 15.26 3.49 -14.19
C PRO A 274 13.79 3.87 -14.36
N LEU A 275 12.87 3.22 -13.63
CA LEU A 275 11.43 3.55 -13.69
C LEU A 275 11.13 4.92 -13.10
N LEU A 276 11.76 5.25 -11.99
CA LEU A 276 11.69 6.59 -11.39
C LEU A 276 12.18 7.63 -12.39
N ASP A 277 13.32 7.38 -13.03
CA ASP A 277 13.91 8.29 -14.01
C ASP A 277 12.97 8.47 -15.22
N PHE A 278 12.38 7.39 -15.75
CA PHE A 278 11.38 7.49 -16.82
C PHE A 278 10.09 8.22 -16.41
N ALA A 279 9.61 8.02 -15.19
CA ALA A 279 8.37 8.61 -14.71
C ALA A 279 8.50 10.12 -14.40
N PHE A 280 9.67 10.58 -13.96
CA PHE A 280 9.81 11.95 -13.42
C PHE A 280 10.83 12.85 -14.12
N MET A 281 11.81 12.31 -14.85
CA MET A 281 12.78 13.16 -15.56
C MET A 281 12.20 13.72 -16.85
N PRO A 282 12.27 15.04 -17.10
CA PRO A 282 11.83 15.64 -18.35
C PRO A 282 12.75 15.24 -19.51
N ASN A 283 12.26 15.38 -20.73
CA ASN A 283 13.03 15.18 -21.97
C ASN A 283 13.70 13.80 -22.10
N ASN A 284 13.14 12.78 -21.45
CA ASN A 284 13.56 11.40 -21.69
C ASN A 284 12.95 10.88 -23.01
N SER A 285 13.27 9.65 -23.37
CA SER A 285 12.84 9.03 -24.63
C SER A 285 11.36 8.64 -24.67
N LEU A 286 10.65 8.72 -23.55
CA LEU A 286 9.22 8.42 -23.43
C LEU A 286 8.37 9.66 -23.78
N PRO A 287 7.35 9.52 -24.65
CA PRO A 287 6.40 10.60 -24.94
C PRO A 287 5.71 11.15 -23.68
N PRO A 288 5.40 12.46 -23.60
CA PRO A 288 4.85 13.09 -22.40
C PRO A 288 3.54 12.46 -21.88
N ASN A 289 2.65 12.02 -22.78
CA ASN A 289 1.41 11.34 -22.42
C ASN A 289 1.68 9.98 -21.73
N LEU A 290 2.57 9.18 -22.31
CA LEU A 290 2.96 7.88 -21.72
C LEU A 290 3.76 8.05 -20.43
N GLN A 291 4.50 9.15 -20.29
CA GLN A 291 5.18 9.49 -19.05
C GLN A 291 4.18 9.77 -17.93
N GLU A 292 3.09 10.48 -18.21
CA GLU A 292 2.01 10.71 -17.23
C GLU A 292 1.32 9.40 -16.84
N GLU A 293 1.01 8.53 -17.82
CA GLU A 293 0.47 7.19 -17.53
C GLU A 293 1.40 6.37 -16.63
N LEU A 294 2.70 6.33 -16.94
CA LEU A 294 3.68 5.62 -16.11
C LEU A 294 3.76 6.22 -14.69
N ARG A 295 3.63 7.55 -14.56
CA ARG A 295 3.60 8.25 -13.26
C ARG A 295 2.39 7.85 -12.43
N GLN A 296 1.24 7.59 -13.05
CA GLN A 296 0.05 7.08 -12.35
C GLN A 296 0.23 5.64 -11.86
N LEU A 297 1.00 4.81 -12.58
CA LEU A 297 1.33 3.44 -12.19
C LEU A 297 2.43 3.37 -11.11
N TYR A 298 3.28 4.39 -11.04
CA TYR A 298 4.46 4.42 -10.18
C TYR A 298 4.20 4.10 -8.70
N PRO A 299 3.13 4.59 -8.02
CA PRO A 299 2.85 4.22 -6.64
C PRO A 299 2.72 2.70 -6.42
N ARG A 300 2.12 1.98 -7.38
CA ARG A 300 1.99 0.52 -7.31
C ARG A 300 3.33 -0.17 -7.57
N LEU A 301 4.14 0.37 -8.49
CA LEU A 301 5.51 -0.10 -8.73
C LEU A 301 6.40 0.09 -7.48
N LYS A 302 6.23 1.19 -6.75
CA LYS A 302 6.92 1.45 -5.49
C LYS A 302 6.56 0.44 -4.41
N VAL A 303 5.28 0.07 -4.29
CA VAL A 303 4.83 -1.00 -3.37
C VAL A 303 5.48 -2.35 -3.73
N LEU A 304 5.52 -2.70 -5.03
CA LEU A 304 6.20 -3.92 -5.50
C LEU A 304 7.69 -3.92 -5.19
N ALA A 305 8.36 -2.77 -5.37
CA ALA A 305 9.79 -2.63 -5.10
C ALA A 305 10.10 -2.72 -3.60
N PHE A 306 9.30 -2.08 -2.75
CA PHE A 306 9.51 -2.10 -1.30
C PHE A 306 9.21 -3.49 -0.72
N GLY A 307 8.29 -4.23 -1.35
CA GLY A 307 8.03 -5.63 -1.07
C GLY A 307 7.39 -5.87 0.30
N ALA A 308 7.55 -7.09 0.81
CA ALA A 308 6.90 -7.54 2.05
C ALA A 308 7.53 -6.98 3.34
N LYS A 309 8.81 -6.60 3.32
CA LYS A 309 9.59 -6.27 4.53
C LYS A 309 10.35 -4.94 4.40
N PRO A 310 9.66 -3.82 4.10
CA PRO A 310 10.30 -2.51 3.94
C PRO A 310 11.15 -2.10 5.14
N GLU A 311 10.78 -2.51 6.35
CA GLU A 311 11.50 -2.25 7.60
C GLU A 311 12.92 -2.83 7.67
N THR A 312 13.27 -3.73 6.75
CA THR A 312 14.62 -4.34 6.68
C THR A 312 15.32 -4.16 5.34
N THR A 313 14.69 -3.51 4.35
CA THR A 313 15.22 -3.42 2.98
C THR A 313 15.37 -1.99 2.49
N LEU A 314 14.64 -1.02 3.05
CA LEU A 314 14.63 0.34 2.50
C LEU A 314 15.98 1.07 2.60
N HIS A 315 16.84 0.68 3.54
CA HIS A 315 18.21 1.18 3.60
C HIS A 315 19.01 0.88 2.32
N THR A 316 18.67 -0.15 1.53
CA THR A 316 19.35 -0.44 0.25
C THR A 316 18.93 0.49 -0.88
N TYR A 317 17.74 1.10 -0.78
CA TYR A 317 17.23 2.06 -1.76
C TYR A 317 17.71 3.48 -1.44
N PHE A 318 17.90 3.79 -0.15
CA PHE A 318 18.28 5.11 0.33
C PHE A 318 19.47 5.76 -0.41
N PRO A 319 20.61 5.06 -0.66
CA PRO A 319 21.74 5.65 -1.38
C PRO A 319 21.39 6.18 -2.77
N SER A 320 20.54 5.45 -3.48
CA SER A 320 20.18 5.77 -4.87
C SER A 320 19.09 6.85 -4.95
N PHE A 321 18.24 6.98 -3.93
CA PHE A 321 17.39 8.15 -3.77
C PHE A 321 18.21 9.40 -3.44
N LEU A 322 19.15 9.29 -2.49
CA LEU A 322 20.00 10.40 -2.05
C LEU A 322 20.85 10.93 -3.20
N SER A 323 21.54 10.05 -3.94
CA SER A 323 22.40 10.47 -5.06
C SER A 323 21.64 11.17 -6.18
N ARG A 324 20.36 10.85 -6.37
CA ARG A 324 19.47 11.46 -7.37
C ARG A 324 18.87 12.79 -6.95
N ALA A 325 18.84 13.12 -5.65
CA ALA A 325 18.17 14.32 -5.14
C ALA A 325 18.99 15.59 -5.34
N THR A 326 19.34 15.91 -6.59
CA THR A 326 20.13 17.11 -6.92
C THR A 326 19.30 18.40 -6.80
N PRO A 327 19.93 19.56 -6.57
CA PRO A 327 19.23 20.85 -6.54
C PRO A 327 18.49 21.18 -7.85
N SER A 328 18.98 20.66 -8.98
CA SER A 328 18.41 20.84 -10.33
C SER A 328 17.27 19.88 -10.66
N CYS A 329 16.87 19.01 -9.73
CA CYS A 329 15.77 18.07 -9.96
C CYS A 329 14.45 18.79 -10.27
N PRO A 330 13.65 18.26 -11.22
CA PRO A 330 12.28 18.71 -11.43
C PRO A 330 11.47 18.68 -10.12
N PRO A 331 10.55 19.63 -9.88
CA PRO A 331 9.81 19.71 -8.62
C PRO A 331 9.08 18.42 -8.24
N GLY A 332 8.46 17.73 -9.22
CA GLY A 332 7.78 16.45 -9.01
C GLY A 332 8.74 15.34 -8.58
N MET A 333 9.90 15.23 -9.24
CA MET A 333 10.94 14.26 -8.88
C MET A 333 11.51 14.56 -7.49
N LYS A 334 11.86 15.82 -7.22
CA LYS A 334 12.40 16.25 -5.92
C LYS A 334 11.47 15.88 -4.77
N ARG A 335 10.17 16.14 -4.93
CA ARG A 335 9.14 15.75 -3.95
C ARG A 335 9.11 14.23 -3.73
N GLU A 336 9.09 13.44 -4.80
CA GLU A 336 9.05 11.97 -4.71
C GLU A 336 10.32 11.40 -4.05
N LEU A 337 11.49 11.92 -4.39
CA LEU A 337 12.78 11.51 -3.80
C LEU A 337 12.82 11.81 -2.30
N LEU A 338 12.46 13.04 -1.90
CA LEU A 338 12.45 13.45 -0.49
C LEU A 338 11.44 12.66 0.34
N THR A 339 10.23 12.46 -0.20
CA THR A 339 9.19 11.66 0.45
C THR A 339 9.64 10.20 0.61
N SER A 340 10.29 9.63 -0.41
CA SER A 340 10.83 8.27 -0.35
C SER A 340 11.97 8.13 0.66
N MET A 341 12.90 9.08 0.71
CA MET A 341 13.96 9.08 1.73
C MET A 341 13.41 9.20 3.14
N SER A 342 12.42 10.08 3.35
CA SER A 342 11.71 10.20 4.63
C SER A 342 11.01 8.89 5.02
N GLN A 343 10.41 8.19 4.06
CA GLN A 343 9.81 6.87 4.26
C GLN A 343 10.86 5.81 4.63
N CYS A 344 12.03 5.79 3.97
CA CYS A 344 13.15 4.92 4.35
C CYS A 344 13.58 5.16 5.80
N LEU A 345 13.79 6.42 6.20
CA LEU A 345 14.17 6.79 7.57
C LEU A 345 13.08 6.42 8.60
N SER A 346 11.82 6.46 8.19
CA SER A 346 10.69 6.19 9.08
C SER A 346 10.47 4.70 9.34
N LEU A 347 10.70 3.86 8.34
CA LEU A 347 10.40 2.43 8.40
C LEU A 347 11.63 1.57 8.71
N ASP A 348 12.80 1.90 8.16
CA ASP A 348 14.03 1.12 8.30
C ASP A 348 15.10 1.92 9.07
N PRO A 349 15.37 1.55 10.35
CA PRO A 349 16.37 2.23 11.17
C PRO A 349 17.79 2.25 10.58
N LEU A 350 18.16 1.27 9.74
CA LEU A 350 19.48 1.21 9.11
C LEU A 350 19.68 2.34 8.09
N SER A 351 18.60 2.94 7.59
CA SER A 351 18.67 4.10 6.69
C SER A 351 19.42 5.28 7.33
N PHE A 352 19.29 5.50 8.63
CA PHE A 352 20.05 6.55 9.34
C PHE A 352 21.55 6.26 9.38
N SER A 353 21.96 5.00 9.59
CA SER A 353 23.38 4.63 9.50
C SER A 353 23.95 4.81 8.09
N VAL A 354 23.20 4.38 7.06
CA VAL A 354 23.61 4.56 5.66
C VAL A 354 23.72 6.04 5.32
N TRP A 355 22.76 6.87 5.75
CA TRP A 355 22.83 8.31 5.55
C TRP A 355 24.08 8.91 6.20
N ARG A 356 24.40 8.53 7.44
CA ARG A 356 25.61 9.00 8.12
C ARG A 356 26.89 8.70 7.37
N GLN A 357 27.00 7.50 6.79
CA GLN A 357 28.16 7.10 5.99
C GLN A 357 28.28 7.87 4.67
N LEU A 358 27.15 8.28 4.11
CA LEU A 358 27.08 8.97 2.82
C LEU A 358 27.12 10.51 2.93
N TYR A 359 26.93 11.04 4.13
CA TYR A 359 26.72 12.46 4.38
C TYR A 359 27.80 13.36 3.76
N THR A 360 29.07 13.08 4.01
CA THR A 360 30.20 13.88 3.52
C THR A 360 30.35 13.87 2.00
N LYS A 361 29.82 12.85 1.32
CA LYS A 361 29.83 12.74 -0.15
C LYS A 361 28.60 13.37 -0.81
N HIS A 362 27.56 13.66 -0.04
CA HIS A 362 26.25 14.07 -0.52
C HIS A 362 25.71 15.25 0.30
N LEU A 363 26.52 16.28 0.53
CA LEU A 363 26.15 17.44 1.35
C LEU A 363 24.99 18.23 0.73
N SER A 364 25.08 18.59 -0.56
CA SER A 364 24.00 19.29 -1.26
C SER A 364 22.66 18.54 -1.17
N GLN A 365 22.66 17.22 -1.40
CA GLN A 365 21.44 16.40 -1.31
C GLN A 365 20.96 16.22 0.13
N SER A 366 21.89 16.09 1.08
CA SER A 366 21.56 16.00 2.52
C SER A 366 20.94 17.29 3.03
N SER A 367 21.38 18.46 2.54
CA SER A 367 20.78 19.75 2.89
C SER A 367 19.29 19.80 2.51
N LEU A 368 18.94 19.25 1.34
CA LEU A 368 17.54 19.19 0.88
C LEU A 368 16.70 18.26 1.76
N LEU A 369 17.26 17.10 2.13
CA LEU A 369 16.59 16.16 3.02
C LEU A 369 16.40 16.73 4.43
N LEU A 370 17.42 17.39 5.00
CA LEU A 370 17.34 18.03 6.32
C LEU A 370 16.26 19.12 6.34
N ASN A 371 16.19 19.97 5.31
CA ASN A 371 15.14 20.98 5.20
C ASN A 371 13.75 20.35 5.06
N HIS A 372 13.61 19.28 4.27
CA HIS A 372 12.34 18.56 4.16
C HIS A 372 11.90 17.94 5.49
N LEU A 373 12.82 17.38 6.27
CA LEU A 373 12.54 16.85 7.62
C LEU A 373 12.20 17.96 8.62
N LEU A 374 12.76 19.16 8.44
CA LEU A 374 12.44 20.34 9.25
C LEU A 374 11.01 20.86 8.98
N GLU A 375 10.58 20.85 7.72
CA GLU A 375 9.23 21.18 7.29
C GLU A 375 8.21 20.14 7.80
N SER A 376 8.56 18.85 7.74
CA SER A 376 7.73 17.72 8.19
C SER A 376 7.96 17.30 9.65
N TRP A 377 8.55 18.18 10.46
CA TRP A 377 8.90 17.88 11.84
C TRP A 377 7.68 17.48 12.70
N GLU A 378 6.58 18.20 12.56
CA GLU A 378 5.36 18.01 13.36
C GLU A 378 4.64 16.69 13.07
N SER A 379 4.74 16.18 11.83
CA SER A 379 4.15 14.89 11.44
C SER A 379 5.05 13.69 11.73
N SER A 380 6.32 13.92 12.10
CA SER A 380 7.29 12.84 12.35
C SER A 380 7.03 12.09 13.67
N SER A 381 7.18 10.76 13.66
CA SER A 381 6.99 9.94 14.86
C SER A 381 8.07 10.19 15.93
N LYS A 382 7.76 9.94 17.20
CA LYS A 382 8.72 10.12 18.32
C LYS A 382 10.01 9.31 18.13
N LYS A 383 9.91 8.08 17.61
CA LYS A 383 11.07 7.20 17.33
C LYS A 383 11.98 7.82 16.27
N VAL A 384 11.40 8.30 15.16
CA VAL A 384 12.15 8.95 14.08
C VAL A 384 12.81 10.23 14.58
N ARG A 385 12.12 11.03 15.39
CA ARG A 385 12.69 12.24 16.00
C ARG A 385 13.91 11.94 16.88
N GLN A 386 13.88 10.85 17.65
CA GLN A 386 15.02 10.41 18.48
C GLN A 386 16.21 10.00 17.60
N SER A 387 16.01 9.14 16.59
CA SER A 387 17.09 8.73 15.68
C SER A 387 17.63 9.89 14.85
N LEU A 388 16.77 10.83 14.45
CA LEU A 388 17.16 12.06 13.77
C LEU A 388 18.00 12.97 14.68
N GLN A 389 17.67 13.07 15.98
CA GLN A 389 18.45 13.87 16.93
C GLN A 389 19.90 13.37 17.05
N GLU A 390 20.10 12.06 17.15
CA GLU A 390 21.45 11.46 17.17
C GLU A 390 22.20 11.73 15.86
N THR A 391 21.51 11.60 14.73
CA THR A 391 22.07 11.82 13.40
C THR A 391 22.46 13.29 13.19
N VAL A 392 21.59 14.23 13.55
CA VAL A 392 21.84 15.67 13.44
C VAL A 392 23.01 16.10 14.33
N ARG A 393 23.13 15.58 15.55
CA ARG A 393 24.30 15.85 16.40
C ARG A 393 25.60 15.36 15.75
N SER A 394 25.58 14.16 15.16
CA SER A 394 26.72 13.65 14.40
C SER A 394 27.07 14.57 13.23
N PHE A 395 26.07 15.06 12.49
CA PHE A 395 26.28 15.98 11.37
C PHE A 395 26.82 17.32 11.79
N THR A 396 26.37 17.88 12.93
CA THR A 396 26.92 19.13 13.46
C THR A 396 28.42 19.01 13.73
N LEU A 397 28.86 17.94 14.39
CA LEU A 397 30.30 17.69 14.62
C LEU A 397 31.07 17.55 13.30
N THR A 398 30.52 16.78 12.34
CA THR A 398 31.14 16.63 11.01
C THR A 398 31.21 17.96 10.26
N ASN A 399 30.19 18.82 10.34
CA ASN A 399 30.19 20.13 9.70
C ASN A 399 31.20 21.07 10.32
N GLU A 400 31.37 21.06 11.64
CA GLU A 400 32.40 21.84 12.33
C GLU A 400 33.80 21.42 11.89
N GLU A 401 34.07 20.11 11.78
CA GLU A 401 35.34 19.59 11.28
C GLU A 401 35.60 19.96 9.82
N LEU A 402 34.57 19.90 8.96
CA LEU A 402 34.67 20.26 7.54
C LEU A 402 34.88 21.78 7.38
N ALA A 403 34.17 22.59 8.15
CA ALA A 403 34.31 24.05 8.16
C ALA A 403 35.70 24.48 8.64
N ALA A 404 36.30 23.75 9.59
CA ALA A 404 37.66 24.03 10.07
C ALA A 404 38.75 23.68 9.04
N LYS A 405 38.49 22.71 8.15
CA LYS A 405 39.45 22.26 7.11
C LYS A 405 39.32 23.02 5.79
N ALA A 406 38.16 23.60 5.49
CA ALA A 406 37.91 24.29 4.23
C ALA A 406 38.32 25.77 4.31
N SER A 407 39.22 26.20 3.42
CA SER A 407 39.49 27.63 3.21
C SER A 407 38.30 28.27 2.48
N SER A 408 37.37 28.85 3.24
CA SER A 408 36.26 29.69 2.79
C SER A 408 35.39 29.13 1.64
N GLY A 409 34.21 28.58 1.97
CA GLY A 409 33.05 28.68 1.08
C GLY A 409 32.47 27.40 0.49
N ASP A 410 32.40 26.31 1.26
CA ASP A 410 31.55 25.19 0.84
C ASP A 410 30.09 25.50 1.24
N GLN A 411 29.35 26.17 0.35
CA GLN A 411 27.96 26.61 0.57
C GLN A 411 27.06 25.46 1.06
N ASP A 412 27.35 24.23 0.62
CA ASP A 412 26.62 23.03 1.02
C ASP A 412 26.83 22.66 2.50
N VAL A 413 28.04 22.83 3.04
CA VAL A 413 28.33 22.60 4.47
C VAL A 413 27.57 23.62 5.32
N ALA A 414 27.60 24.90 4.92
CA ALA A 414 26.89 25.96 5.62
C ALA A 414 25.36 25.74 5.60
N ALA A 415 24.81 25.31 4.47
CA ALA A 415 23.39 24.99 4.34
C ALA A 415 22.98 23.81 5.24
N CYS A 416 23.80 22.75 5.31
CA CYS A 416 23.54 21.63 6.21
C CYS A 416 23.65 22.02 7.68
N ASP A 417 24.67 22.82 8.05
CA ASP A 417 24.87 23.30 9.41
C ASP A 417 23.69 24.16 9.89
N ALA A 418 23.21 25.08 9.06
CA ALA A 418 22.03 25.88 9.34
C ALA A 418 20.79 25.01 9.57
N ALA A 419 20.54 24.02 8.71
CA ALA A 419 19.41 23.10 8.86
C ALA A 419 19.52 22.24 10.14
N CYS A 420 20.73 21.76 10.47
CA CYS A 420 21.00 21.00 11.69
C CYS A 420 20.72 21.83 12.96
N LYS A 421 21.21 23.07 13.01
CA LYS A 421 20.98 23.99 14.14
C LYS A 421 19.50 24.27 14.37
N GLU A 422 18.76 24.49 13.30
CA GLU A 422 17.32 24.75 13.38
C GLU A 422 16.52 23.51 13.81
N LEU A 423 16.88 22.31 13.33
CA LEU A 423 16.32 21.04 13.81
C LEU A 423 16.57 20.84 15.31
N LEU A 424 17.80 21.08 15.78
CA LEU A 424 18.14 21.00 17.20
C LEU A 424 17.37 22.03 18.04
N ARG A 425 17.14 23.23 17.51
CA ARG A 425 16.31 24.25 18.16
C ARG A 425 14.87 23.79 18.31
N LYS A 426 14.25 23.23 17.26
CA LYS A 426 12.90 22.64 17.33
C LYS A 426 12.83 21.48 18.31
N MET A 427 13.85 20.63 18.38
CA MET A 427 13.92 19.52 19.34
C MET A 427 13.96 20.00 20.80
N LYS A 428 14.65 21.11 21.07
CA LYS A 428 14.70 21.74 22.41
C LYS A 428 13.39 22.49 22.73
N GLY A 429 12.64 22.91 21.72
CA GLY A 429 11.34 23.55 21.82
C GLY A 429 10.20 22.61 22.18
N GLN A 430 10.32 21.81 23.26
CA GLN A 430 9.11 21.45 24.00
C GLN A 430 8.58 22.75 24.60
N GLY A 431 7.47 23.25 24.06
CA GLY A 431 6.92 24.56 24.44
C GLY A 431 6.90 24.73 25.96
N PHE A 432 7.44 25.86 26.42
CA PHE A 432 7.35 26.25 27.83
C PHE A 432 5.87 26.19 28.24
N PRO A 433 5.52 25.58 29.39
CA PRO A 433 4.15 25.18 29.69
C PRO A 433 3.32 26.38 30.17
N TRP A 434 3.22 27.41 29.33
CA TRP A 434 2.50 28.65 29.59
C TRP A 434 1.09 28.39 30.07
N ALA A 435 0.38 27.44 29.46
CA ALA A 435 -0.95 27.05 29.90
C ALA A 435 -0.99 26.49 31.34
N ARG A 436 0.03 25.71 31.75
CA ARG A 436 0.10 25.18 33.13
C ARG A 436 0.46 26.28 34.12
N LEU A 437 1.38 27.17 33.76
CA LEU A 437 1.74 28.32 34.59
C LEU A 437 0.58 29.31 34.75
N LEU A 438 -0.16 29.60 33.66
CA LEU A 438 -1.37 30.42 33.70
C LEU A 438 -2.43 29.77 34.58
N LEU A 439 -2.65 28.46 34.46
CA LEU A 439 -3.60 27.73 35.30
C LEU A 439 -3.21 27.79 36.78
N ILE A 440 -1.94 27.57 37.11
CA ILE A 440 -1.43 27.67 38.49
C ILE A 440 -1.63 29.10 39.02
N LEU A 441 -1.27 30.13 38.24
CA LEU A 441 -1.45 31.53 38.63
C LEU A 441 -2.93 31.85 38.90
N LEU A 442 -3.84 31.33 38.06
CA LEU A 442 -5.27 31.54 38.18
C LEU A 442 -5.86 30.83 39.41
N LEU A 443 -5.40 29.60 39.70
CA LEU A 443 -5.76 28.86 40.91
C LEU A 443 -5.28 29.55 42.18
N PHE A 444 -4.04 30.06 42.19
CA PHE A 444 -3.51 30.84 43.31
C PHE A 444 -4.25 32.16 43.49
N GLY A 445 -4.54 32.88 42.40
CA GLY A 445 -5.32 34.12 42.45
C GLY A 445 -6.75 33.90 42.96
N ALA A 446 -7.43 32.86 42.48
CA ALA A 446 -8.76 32.47 42.95
C ALA A 446 -8.74 32.02 44.42
N GLY A 447 -7.74 31.22 44.82
CA GLY A 447 -7.55 30.78 46.20
C GLY A 447 -7.29 31.95 47.16
N PHE A 448 -6.48 32.93 46.76
CA PHE A 448 -6.22 34.15 47.52
C PHE A 448 -7.50 34.98 47.69
N LEU A 449 -8.26 35.20 46.62
CA LEU A 449 -9.54 35.91 46.67
C LEU A 449 -10.56 35.19 47.56
N LEU A 450 -10.64 33.87 47.46
CA LEU A 450 -11.56 33.07 48.27
C LEU A 450 -11.18 33.07 49.75
N HIS A 451 -9.88 33.03 50.05
CA HIS A 451 -9.38 33.16 51.42
C HIS A 451 -9.67 34.56 51.99
N ASP A 452 -9.40 35.63 51.23
CA ASP A 452 -9.63 37.03 51.62
C ASP A 452 -11.12 37.37 51.82
N ILE A 453 -12.01 36.79 51.02
CA ILE A 453 -13.46 36.94 51.20
C ILE A 453 -13.92 36.16 52.44
N ARG A 454 -13.36 34.97 52.69
CA ARG A 454 -13.73 34.12 53.83
C ARG A 454 -13.23 34.69 55.15
N THR A 455 -12.06 35.33 55.19
CA THR A 455 -11.51 35.99 56.38
C THR A 455 -12.25 37.29 56.71
N HIS A 456 -12.76 38.02 55.72
CA HIS A 456 -13.45 39.30 55.93
C HIS A 456 -14.99 39.22 55.83
N GLY A 457 -15.55 38.01 55.66
CA GLY A 457 -16.99 37.72 55.73
C GLY A 457 -17.85 38.27 54.58
N SER A 458 -17.36 39.23 53.80
CA SER A 458 -18.02 39.73 52.59
C SER A 458 -17.04 40.31 51.58
N PHE A 459 -17.39 40.24 50.29
CA PHE A 459 -16.57 40.82 49.22
C PHE A 459 -16.35 42.32 49.42
N GLN A 460 -17.36 43.06 49.94
CA GLN A 460 -17.27 44.50 50.17
C GLN A 460 -16.30 44.90 51.29
N ALA A 461 -16.04 44.00 52.25
CA ALA A 461 -15.11 44.23 53.37
C ALA A 461 -13.67 43.79 53.07
N SER A 462 -13.47 42.99 52.01
CA SER A 462 -12.18 42.38 51.64
C SER A 462 -11.10 43.40 51.23
N SER A 463 -9.84 43.04 51.46
CA SER A 463 -8.69 43.87 51.10
C SER A 463 -8.54 43.98 49.57
N SER A 464 -8.88 42.89 48.86
CA SER A 464 -8.90 42.82 47.40
C SER A 464 -9.92 43.77 46.77
N ALA A 465 -11.12 43.91 47.34
CA ALA A 465 -12.13 44.86 46.85
C ALA A 465 -11.76 46.32 47.12
N ARG A 466 -10.99 46.58 48.18
CA ARG A 466 -10.46 47.91 48.50
C ARG A 466 -9.38 48.33 47.50
N LEU A 467 -8.48 47.40 47.15
CA LEU A 467 -7.46 47.58 46.12
C LEU A 467 -8.05 47.76 44.70
N LEU A 468 -9.11 47.01 44.39
CA LEU A 468 -9.90 47.12 43.16
C LEU A 468 -10.73 48.41 43.07
N ARG A 469 -10.97 49.10 44.20
CA ARG A 469 -11.57 50.44 44.24
C ARG A 469 -10.54 51.55 44.11
N SER A 470 -9.35 51.37 44.71
CA SER A 470 -8.26 52.36 44.62
C SER A 470 -7.62 52.39 43.24
N THR A 471 -7.65 51.26 42.53
CA THR A 471 -7.42 51.20 41.09
C THR A 471 -8.78 51.39 40.41
N SER A 472 -8.95 52.28 39.45
CA SER A 472 -10.24 52.63 38.82
C SER A 472 -10.87 51.50 37.97
N ILE A 473 -10.53 50.24 38.26
CA ILE A 473 -10.81 49.02 37.50
C ILE A 473 -12.13 48.38 37.93
N LEU A 474 -12.70 48.74 39.09
CA LEU A 474 -13.99 48.23 39.55
C LEU A 474 -15.12 48.27 38.49
N PRO A 475 -15.41 49.41 37.81
CA PRO A 475 -16.47 49.46 36.80
C PRO A 475 -16.17 48.58 35.58
N VAL A 476 -14.89 48.47 35.17
CA VAL A 476 -14.45 47.59 34.07
C VAL A 476 -14.60 46.13 34.47
N SER A 477 -14.27 45.77 35.72
CA SER A 477 -14.44 44.42 36.26
C SER A 477 -15.91 44.02 36.36
N GLN A 478 -16.79 44.95 36.75
CA GLN A 478 -18.24 44.73 36.81
C GLN A 478 -18.84 44.59 35.41
N GLN A 479 -18.40 45.41 34.45
CA GLN A 479 -18.85 45.31 33.06
C GLN A 479 -18.34 44.02 32.39
N ALA A 480 -17.10 43.61 32.69
CA ALA A 480 -16.55 42.32 32.30
C ALA A 480 -17.33 41.16 32.93
N TRP A 481 -17.65 41.26 34.23
CA TRP A 481 -18.48 40.28 34.94
C TRP A 481 -19.89 40.18 34.35
N GLN A 482 -20.50 41.30 33.95
CA GLN A 482 -21.78 41.30 33.26
C GLN A 482 -21.72 40.66 31.88
N LYS A 483 -20.66 40.92 31.09
CA LYS A 483 -20.46 40.25 29.80
C LYS A 483 -20.18 38.75 29.96
N VAL A 484 -19.36 38.38 30.93
CA VAL A 484 -19.02 36.98 31.25
C VAL A 484 -20.26 36.25 31.76
N SER A 485 -21.00 36.81 32.71
CA SER A 485 -22.25 36.21 33.21
C SER A 485 -23.30 36.09 32.11
N HIS A 486 -23.45 37.08 31.23
CA HIS A 486 -24.35 36.98 30.07
C HIS A 486 -23.92 35.86 29.10
N SER A 487 -22.62 35.73 28.85
CA SER A 487 -22.06 34.70 27.98
C SER A 487 -22.16 33.30 28.59
N CYS A 488 -21.92 33.18 29.90
CA CYS A 488 -22.12 31.96 30.67
C CYS A 488 -23.60 31.57 30.72
N LEU A 489 -24.52 32.52 30.89
CA LEU A 489 -25.96 32.26 30.87
C LEU A 489 -26.42 31.81 29.48
N LYS A 490 -25.86 32.39 28.42
CA LYS A 490 -26.12 31.96 27.03
C LYS A 490 -25.55 30.56 26.77
N GLY A 491 -24.35 30.27 27.26
CA GLY A 491 -23.74 28.94 27.22
C GLY A 491 -24.54 27.90 28.01
N TYR A 492 -25.07 28.27 29.18
CA TYR A 492 -25.94 27.43 29.99
C TYR A 492 -27.25 27.11 29.28
N ARG A 493 -27.92 28.11 28.70
CA ARG A 493 -29.15 27.91 27.90
C ARG A 493 -28.91 27.07 26.65
N TRP A 494 -27.75 27.25 26.00
CA TRP A 494 -27.37 26.41 24.87
C TRP A 494 -27.11 24.96 25.29
N LEU A 495 -26.43 24.74 26.43
CA LEU A 495 -26.23 23.41 27.00
C LEU A 495 -27.57 22.75 27.39
N GLU A 496 -28.46 23.51 28.02
CA GLU A 496 -29.83 23.09 28.37
C GLU A 496 -30.63 22.61 27.14
N GLN A 497 -30.46 23.25 25.99
CA GLN A 497 -31.15 22.87 24.75
C GLN A 497 -30.46 21.75 23.97
N THR A 498 -29.12 21.71 24.00
CA THR A 498 -28.34 20.84 23.11
C THR A 498 -28.04 19.48 23.76
N LEU A 499 -27.77 19.46 25.06
CA LEU A 499 -27.36 18.25 25.78
C LEU A 499 -28.45 17.16 25.86
N PRO A 500 -29.75 17.46 26.01
CA PRO A 500 -30.83 16.46 25.96
C PRO A 500 -30.93 15.73 24.61
N VAL A 501 -30.69 16.45 23.50
CA VAL A 501 -30.77 15.90 22.14
C VAL A 501 -29.61 14.95 21.85
N TYR A 502 -28.40 15.31 22.28
CA TYR A 502 -27.23 14.44 22.11
C TYR A 502 -27.23 13.27 23.11
N SER A 503 -27.73 13.46 24.32
CA SER A 503 -27.81 12.38 25.32
C SER A 503 -28.85 11.33 24.97
N SER A 504 -30.00 11.72 24.40
CA SER A 504 -30.99 10.75 23.88
C SER A 504 -30.48 9.96 22.68
N GLN A 505 -29.76 10.61 21.74
CA GLN A 505 -29.10 9.90 20.62
C GLN A 505 -27.98 8.98 21.09
N ALA A 506 -27.16 9.42 22.05
CA ALA A 506 -26.11 8.60 22.62
C ALA A 506 -26.69 7.41 23.40
N ALA A 507 -27.74 7.61 24.19
CA ALA A 507 -28.43 6.55 24.91
C ALA A 507 -28.99 5.49 23.95
N ALA A 508 -29.65 5.91 22.86
CA ALA A 508 -30.19 5.00 21.84
C ALA A 508 -29.12 4.14 21.16
N VAL A 509 -27.91 4.68 20.96
CA VAL A 509 -26.79 3.96 20.35
C VAL A 509 -26.06 3.07 21.36
N LEU A 510 -25.90 3.52 22.60
CA LEU A 510 -25.13 2.82 23.64
C LEU A 510 -25.92 1.71 24.34
N GLN A 511 -27.25 1.78 24.38
CA GLN A 511 -28.11 0.79 25.04
C GLN A 511 -27.81 -0.67 24.66
N PRO A 512 -27.72 -1.07 23.37
CA PRO A 512 -27.43 -2.47 23.01
C PRO A 512 -26.00 -2.92 23.40
N TYR A 513 -25.04 -1.98 23.46
CA TYR A 513 -23.67 -2.30 23.86
C TYR A 513 -23.53 -2.45 25.37
N LEU A 514 -24.27 -1.66 26.16
CA LEU A 514 -24.31 -1.73 27.61
C LEU A 514 -24.95 -3.05 28.10
N GLU A 515 -26.03 -3.49 27.46
CA GLU A 515 -26.65 -4.80 27.75
C GLU A 515 -25.69 -5.97 27.47
N LEU A 516 -24.94 -5.90 26.36
CA LEU A 516 -23.92 -6.90 26.02
C LEU A 516 -22.74 -6.89 27.01
N LEU A 517 -22.30 -5.71 27.43
CA LEU A 517 -21.23 -5.55 28.43
C LEU A 517 -21.65 -6.10 29.80
N TRP A 518 -22.93 -5.95 30.19
CA TRP A 518 -23.47 -6.47 31.44
C TRP A 518 -23.55 -8.01 31.46
N MET A 519 -23.99 -8.63 30.36
CA MET A 519 -23.94 -10.09 30.26
C MET A 519 -22.51 -10.61 30.33
N LYS A 520 -21.56 -9.94 29.67
CA LYS A 520 -20.15 -10.36 29.68
C LYS A 520 -19.46 -10.12 31.01
N SER A 521 -19.79 -9.03 31.73
CA SER A 521 -19.19 -8.74 33.04
C SER A 521 -19.70 -9.68 34.13
N SER A 522 -20.97 -10.07 34.11
CA SER A 522 -21.54 -11.05 35.04
C SER A 522 -20.95 -12.45 34.84
N GLU A 523 -20.72 -12.84 33.58
CA GLU A 523 -20.02 -14.09 33.23
C GLU A 523 -18.55 -14.07 33.71
N LEU A 524 -17.86 -12.92 33.54
CA LEU A 524 -16.48 -12.74 34.00
C LEU A 524 -16.37 -12.70 35.53
N ALA A 525 -17.34 -12.11 36.23
CA ALA A 525 -17.36 -12.01 37.69
C ALA A 525 -17.57 -13.37 38.35
N LEU A 526 -18.45 -14.22 37.79
CA LEU A 526 -18.61 -15.60 38.24
C LEU A 526 -17.34 -16.43 38.03
N TYR A 527 -16.69 -16.27 36.87
CA TYR A 527 -15.42 -16.93 36.57
C TYR A 527 -14.28 -16.49 37.51
N MET A 528 -14.15 -15.17 37.75
CA MET A 528 -13.13 -14.63 38.67
C MET A 528 -13.39 -15.03 40.13
N SER A 529 -14.66 -15.13 40.55
CA SER A 529 -15.06 -15.64 41.87
C SER A 529 -14.66 -17.10 42.07
N GLU A 530 -14.92 -17.95 41.06
CA GLU A 530 -14.59 -19.37 41.11
C GLU A 530 -13.06 -19.59 41.13
N GLN A 531 -12.32 -18.79 40.36
CA GLN A 531 -10.87 -18.88 40.28
C GLN A 531 -10.17 -18.32 41.52
N SER A 532 -10.70 -17.25 42.12
CA SER A 532 -10.19 -16.70 43.37
C SER A 532 -10.42 -17.63 44.57
N PHE A 533 -11.54 -18.36 44.62
CA PHE A 533 -11.75 -19.42 45.62
C PHE A 533 -10.73 -20.56 45.49
N SER A 534 -10.39 -20.98 44.27
CA SER A 534 -9.38 -22.02 44.05
C SER A 534 -7.96 -21.57 44.47
N LEU A 535 -7.57 -20.33 44.14
CA LEU A 535 -6.30 -19.73 44.52
C LEU A 535 -6.19 -19.52 46.04
N LEU A 536 -7.25 -19.07 46.70
CA LEU A 536 -7.30 -18.92 48.16
C LEU A 536 -7.17 -20.27 48.88
N SER A 537 -7.77 -21.35 48.35
CA SER A 537 -7.60 -22.70 48.92
C SER A 537 -6.16 -23.22 48.77
N GLY A 538 -5.51 -22.93 47.64
CA GLY A 538 -4.11 -23.31 47.39
C GLY A 538 -3.13 -22.57 48.30
N ILE A 539 -3.39 -21.28 48.55
CA ILE A 539 -2.59 -20.47 49.48
C ILE A 539 -2.82 -20.93 50.93
N HIS A 540 -4.07 -21.18 51.34
CA HIS A 540 -4.39 -21.69 52.68
C HIS A 540 -3.68 -23.02 52.99
N ASN A 541 -3.59 -23.92 52.02
CA ASN A 541 -2.91 -25.21 52.18
C ASN A 541 -1.38 -25.10 52.19
N SER A 542 -0.82 -24.05 51.58
CA SER A 542 0.63 -23.83 51.49
C SER A 542 1.19 -22.97 52.63
N LEU A 543 0.30 -22.27 53.36
CA LEU A 543 0.63 -21.31 54.42
C LEU A 543 1.35 -21.94 55.64
N PRO A 544 1.01 -23.15 56.12
CA PRO A 544 1.66 -23.73 57.29
C PRO A 544 3.15 -24.02 57.04
N GLY A 545 3.51 -24.58 55.88
CA GLY A 545 4.90 -24.91 55.53
C GLY A 545 5.76 -23.67 55.28
N PHE A 546 5.16 -22.57 54.79
CA PHE A 546 5.87 -21.30 54.63
C PHE A 546 6.12 -20.59 55.96
N ILE A 547 5.19 -20.70 56.92
CA ILE A 547 5.33 -20.15 58.28
C ILE A 547 6.42 -20.90 59.07
N GLU A 548 6.45 -22.23 59.00
CA GLU A 548 7.51 -23.05 59.63
C GLU A 548 8.89 -22.74 59.07
N TRP A 549 9.00 -22.56 57.75
CA TRP A 549 10.26 -22.20 57.10
C TRP A 549 10.74 -20.79 57.49
N LEU A 550 9.84 -19.80 57.52
CA LEU A 550 10.14 -18.43 57.94
C LEU A 550 10.57 -18.32 59.41
N GLN A 551 9.94 -19.08 60.31
CA GLN A 551 10.31 -19.10 61.73
C GLN A 551 11.70 -19.72 61.97
N SER A 552 12.21 -20.52 61.03
CA SER A 552 13.54 -21.18 61.15
C SER A 552 14.73 -20.33 60.67
N GLN A 553 14.50 -19.24 59.93
CA GLN A 553 15.57 -18.51 59.21
C GLN A 553 15.62 -17.00 59.49
N VAL A 554 14.75 -16.45 60.35
CA VAL A 554 14.57 -14.99 60.45
C VAL A 554 14.71 -14.45 61.88
N PRO A 555 15.57 -13.44 62.14
CA PRO A 555 15.66 -12.75 63.44
C PRO A 555 14.36 -12.02 63.81
N GLU A 556 14.04 -11.93 65.11
CA GLU A 556 12.79 -11.32 65.67
C GLU A 556 12.45 -9.92 65.13
N PHE A 557 13.44 -9.12 64.73
CA PHE A 557 13.22 -7.79 64.17
C PHE A 557 12.52 -7.80 62.79
N LEU A 558 12.78 -8.80 61.95
CA LEU A 558 12.14 -8.95 60.64
C LEU A 558 10.72 -9.51 60.76
N LEU A 559 10.42 -10.27 61.81
CA LEU A 559 9.06 -10.70 62.18
C LEU A 559 8.19 -9.50 62.58
N HIS A 560 8.73 -8.57 63.36
CA HIS A 560 8.02 -7.36 63.75
C HIS A 560 7.78 -6.41 62.57
N PHE A 561 8.76 -6.31 61.64
CA PHE A 561 8.56 -5.58 60.39
C PHE A 561 7.50 -6.23 59.50
N ALA A 562 7.48 -7.56 59.40
CA ALA A 562 6.48 -8.30 58.64
C ALA A 562 5.06 -8.17 59.25
N GLU A 563 4.93 -8.13 60.57
CA GLU A 563 3.66 -7.83 61.26
C GLU A 563 3.19 -6.40 60.97
N CYS A 564 4.09 -5.40 61.03
CA CYS A 564 3.77 -4.03 60.63
C CYS A 564 3.34 -3.91 59.17
N VAL A 565 4.02 -4.61 58.25
CA VAL A 565 3.66 -4.63 56.82
C VAL A 565 2.33 -5.37 56.60
N ARG A 566 2.06 -6.45 57.34
CA ARG A 566 0.79 -7.18 57.31
C ARG A 566 -0.37 -6.29 57.81
N GLU A 567 -0.19 -5.58 58.92
CA GLU A 567 -1.20 -4.66 59.44
C GLU A 567 -1.42 -3.47 58.51
N LEU A 568 -0.35 -2.93 57.89
CA LEU A 568 -0.45 -1.90 56.85
C LEU A 568 -1.22 -2.38 55.63
N LEU A 569 -0.94 -3.60 55.14
CA LEU A 569 -1.64 -4.19 54.00
C LEU A 569 -3.10 -4.51 54.33
N LEU A 570 -3.38 -5.05 55.52
CA LEU A 570 -4.74 -5.29 55.99
C LEU A 570 -5.52 -3.98 56.16
N PHE A 571 -4.88 -2.92 56.63
CA PHE A 571 -5.47 -1.59 56.70
C PHE A 571 -5.73 -0.99 55.31
N LEU A 572 -4.77 -1.07 54.39
CA LEU A 572 -4.94 -0.60 53.00
C LEU A 572 -6.08 -1.35 52.30
N VAL A 573 -6.20 -2.66 52.52
CA VAL A 573 -7.25 -3.49 51.93
C VAL A 573 -8.61 -3.20 52.59
N ARG A 574 -8.72 -3.23 53.92
CA ARG A 574 -9.99 -3.07 54.64
C ARG A 574 -10.49 -1.64 54.75
N SER A 575 -9.60 -0.66 54.88
CA SER A 575 -9.94 0.73 55.20
C SER A 575 -9.85 1.67 54.00
N CYS A 576 -9.11 1.31 52.96
CA CYS A 576 -9.00 2.12 51.74
C CYS A 576 -9.63 1.44 50.52
N LEU A 577 -9.21 0.21 50.19
CA LEU A 577 -9.66 -0.47 48.98
C LEU A 577 -11.11 -0.95 49.06
N LEU A 578 -11.50 -1.64 50.13
CA LEU A 578 -12.88 -2.15 50.31
C LEU A 578 -13.94 -1.03 50.32
N PRO A 579 -13.77 0.08 51.09
CA PRO A 579 -14.74 1.17 51.09
C PRO A 579 -14.78 1.92 49.75
N LEU A 580 -13.64 1.98 49.04
CA LEU A 580 -13.57 2.60 47.72
C LEU A 580 -14.24 1.71 46.65
N LEU A 581 -14.08 0.40 46.74
CA LEU A 581 -14.80 -0.59 45.93
C LEU A 581 -16.30 -0.58 46.22
N ASP A 582 -16.71 -0.50 47.48
CA ASP A 582 -18.12 -0.44 47.89
C ASP A 582 -18.76 0.90 47.47
N CYS A 583 -17.99 1.99 47.53
CA CYS A 583 -18.41 3.29 47.00
C CYS A 583 -18.54 3.28 45.47
N VAL A 584 -17.60 2.65 44.76
CA VAL A 584 -17.68 2.48 43.30
C VAL A 584 -18.84 1.56 42.92
N ALA A 585 -19.08 0.48 43.67
CA ALA A 585 -20.19 -0.44 43.46
C ALA A 585 -21.54 0.24 43.68
N THR A 586 -21.70 1.00 44.76
CA THR A 586 -22.92 1.77 45.03
C THR A 586 -23.13 2.93 44.06
N LEU A 587 -22.06 3.57 43.56
CA LEU A 587 -22.14 4.57 42.49
C LEU A 587 -22.54 3.94 41.15
N LEU A 588 -22.04 2.75 40.84
CA LEU A 588 -22.40 2.00 39.65
C LEU A 588 -23.84 1.49 39.74
N GLU A 589 -24.27 0.96 40.90
CA GLU A 589 -25.63 0.46 41.11
C GLU A 589 -26.67 1.59 41.06
N ARG A 590 -26.41 2.73 41.71
CA ARG A 590 -27.26 3.93 41.62
C ARG A 590 -27.25 4.57 40.24
N GLY A 591 -26.07 4.65 39.61
CA GLY A 591 -25.93 5.16 38.24
C GLY A 591 -26.68 4.29 37.23
N TRP A 592 -26.72 2.98 37.47
CA TRP A 592 -27.41 2.00 36.64
C TRP A 592 -28.93 2.01 36.84
N GLN A 593 -29.42 2.01 38.08
CA GLN A 593 -30.85 2.11 38.39
C GLN A 593 -31.47 3.41 37.85
N HIS A 594 -30.77 4.55 37.97
CA HIS A 594 -31.26 5.81 37.41
C HIS A 594 -31.06 5.96 35.89
N CYS A 595 -30.12 5.22 35.28
CA CYS A 595 -30.08 5.05 33.82
C CYS A 595 -31.30 4.28 33.31
N LEU A 596 -31.69 3.20 34.00
CA LEU A 596 -32.89 2.42 33.67
C LEU A 596 -34.17 3.26 33.81
N ASP A 597 -34.27 4.10 34.83
CA ASP A 597 -35.39 5.06 34.99
C ASP A 597 -35.39 6.15 33.90
N SER A 598 -34.21 6.62 33.48
CA SER A 598 -34.06 7.62 32.39
C SER A 598 -34.33 7.05 31.00
N CYS A 599 -34.19 5.75 30.78
CA CYS A 599 -34.46 5.11 29.49
C CYS A 599 -35.95 4.82 29.25
N ASN A 600 -36.81 4.99 30.26
CA ASN A 600 -38.27 4.81 30.15
C ASN A 600 -39.06 6.14 30.03
N GLY A 601 -38.40 7.29 29.80
CA GLY A 601 -39.05 8.59 29.57
C GLY A 601 -38.08 9.65 29.01
N GLU A 602 -38.60 10.70 28.37
CA GLU A 602 -37.78 11.74 27.72
C GLU A 602 -36.75 12.37 28.68
N VAL A 603 -35.46 12.26 28.33
CA VAL A 603 -34.33 12.80 29.10
C VAL A 603 -34.46 14.32 29.19
N SER A 604 -34.93 14.84 30.33
CA SER A 604 -35.07 16.27 30.58
C SER A 604 -33.78 16.88 31.16
N TRP A 605 -33.59 18.19 31.01
CA TRP A 605 -32.44 18.92 31.56
C TRP A 605 -32.35 18.83 33.09
N ASP A 606 -33.49 18.78 33.78
CA ASP A 606 -33.53 18.64 35.24
C ASP A 606 -32.93 17.30 35.70
N CYS A 607 -33.18 16.22 34.97
CA CYS A 607 -32.58 14.90 35.22
C CYS A 607 -31.05 14.94 35.07
N VAL A 608 -30.54 15.52 33.97
CA VAL A 608 -29.08 15.62 33.73
C VAL A 608 -28.39 16.52 34.76
N ARG A 609 -29.05 17.60 35.19
CA ARG A 609 -28.56 18.51 36.22
C ARG A 609 -28.45 17.80 37.57
N GLU A 610 -29.48 17.06 37.98
CA GLU A 610 -29.45 16.29 39.22
C GLU A 610 -28.39 15.18 39.20
N HIS A 611 -28.18 14.52 38.06
CA HIS A 611 -27.11 13.53 37.89
C HIS A 611 -25.71 14.13 38.08
N LEU A 612 -25.44 15.28 37.48
CA LEU A 612 -24.16 15.98 37.62
C LEU A 612 -23.90 16.45 39.06
N ILE A 613 -24.93 16.94 39.74
CA ILE A 613 -24.84 17.39 41.14
C ILE A 613 -24.65 16.19 42.09
N SER A 614 -25.40 15.12 41.90
CA SER A 614 -25.29 13.91 42.73
C SER A 614 -23.93 13.22 42.56
N PHE A 615 -23.43 13.13 41.32
CA PHE A 615 -22.12 12.56 41.02
C PHE A 615 -20.97 13.37 41.63
N THR A 616 -21.02 14.69 41.50
CA THR A 616 -19.98 15.58 42.06
C THR A 616 -20.00 15.57 43.59
N TYR A 617 -21.19 15.58 44.21
CA TYR A 617 -21.34 15.50 45.66
C TYR A 617 -20.88 14.15 46.23
N SER A 618 -21.23 13.04 45.57
CA SER A 618 -20.83 11.69 45.99
C SER A 618 -19.32 11.44 45.81
N SER A 619 -18.75 11.92 44.70
CA SER A 619 -17.30 11.85 44.47
C SER A 619 -16.53 12.67 45.51
N TRP A 620 -17.06 13.83 45.89
CA TRP A 620 -16.48 14.67 46.93
C TRP A 620 -16.52 14.02 48.31
N ILE A 621 -17.66 13.40 48.69
CA ILE A 621 -17.80 12.66 49.95
C ILE A 621 -16.83 11.47 49.99
N CYS A 622 -16.71 10.73 48.88
CA CYS A 622 -15.77 9.62 48.80
C CYS A 622 -14.32 10.10 49.02
N LEU A 623 -13.91 11.14 48.29
CA LEU A 623 -12.56 11.70 48.42
C LEU A 623 -12.30 12.20 49.85
N GLN A 624 -13.28 12.88 50.45
CA GLN A 624 -13.21 13.36 51.83
C GLN A 624 -13.08 12.22 52.84
N ASN A 625 -13.87 11.15 52.72
CA ASN A 625 -13.83 10.00 53.61
C ASN A 625 -12.49 9.25 53.52
N THR A 626 -11.96 9.07 52.30
CA THR A 626 -10.65 8.43 52.09
C THR A 626 -9.53 9.30 52.66
N THR A 627 -9.59 10.62 52.48
CA THR A 627 -8.61 11.54 53.09
C THR A 627 -8.69 11.56 54.61
N ILE A 628 -9.89 11.46 55.21
CA ILE A 628 -10.06 11.38 56.67
C ILE A 628 -9.55 10.05 57.22
N ALA A 629 -9.81 8.92 56.54
CA ALA A 629 -9.30 7.61 56.94
C ALA A 629 -7.76 7.55 56.94
N VAL A 630 -7.12 8.10 55.90
CA VAL A 630 -5.66 8.19 55.80
C VAL A 630 -5.08 9.13 56.88
N LYS A 631 -5.75 10.26 57.14
CA LYS A 631 -5.35 11.20 58.21
C LYS A 631 -5.44 10.57 59.60
N ASN A 632 -6.52 9.85 59.90
CA ASN A 632 -6.73 9.23 61.21
C ASN A 632 -5.76 8.07 61.46
N TRP A 633 -5.41 7.32 60.41
CA TRP A 633 -4.37 6.30 60.50
C TRP A 633 -2.98 6.89 60.70
N ALA A 634 -2.64 7.96 59.98
CA ALA A 634 -1.37 8.68 60.17
C ALA A 634 -1.25 9.24 61.61
N LEU A 635 -2.35 9.77 62.17
CA LEU A 635 -2.39 10.24 63.55
C LEU A 635 -2.26 9.08 64.57
N ALA A 636 -2.92 7.95 64.34
CA ALA A 636 -2.84 6.77 65.22
C ALA A 636 -1.43 6.16 65.26
N MET A 637 -0.71 6.16 64.13
CA MET A 637 0.69 5.72 64.04
C MET A 637 1.65 6.69 64.75
N ILE A 638 1.34 8.00 64.75
CA ILE A 638 2.15 9.02 65.43
C ILE A 638 1.89 9.02 66.95
N SER A 639 0.69 8.63 67.41
CA SER A 639 0.34 8.55 68.83
C SER A 639 0.60 7.19 69.49
N GLY A 640 1.01 6.18 68.72
CA GLY A 640 1.25 4.81 69.16
C GLY A 640 2.71 4.47 69.49
N HIS A 641 3.57 5.48 69.65
CA HIS A 641 4.94 5.35 70.17
C HIS A 641 5.10 6.09 71.49
#